data_AF-A0A174UA64-F1
#
_entry.id   AF-A0A174UA64-F1
#
_cell.length_a   1.000
_cell.length_b   1.000
_cell.length_c   1.000
_cell.angle_alpha   90.00
_cell.angle_beta   90.00
_cell.angle_gamma   90.00
#
_symmetry.space_group_name_H-M   'P 1'
#
loop_
_entity.id
_entity.type
_entity.pdbx_description
1 polymer ?
#
loop_
_entity_poly.entity_id
_entity_poly.type
_entity_poly.pdbx_seq_one_letter_code
_entity_poly.pdbx_strand_id
1 'polypeptide(L)'
;MKKLVLLLLLVCTCATLSWAQSGKRITVTGSVIDGDDKSPVGQATVQLLSLPDSTMVVGNVTNNNGVFFIAARPGKYVLKISFVGYLTQEKSLQLTAGKPSVNIGTITLPTDAIMLGEAVIVAEAPQVTISEDTIGYNASAYRTPEGAMLEELVKKLPGAEIDDDGNIKINGKEVKKIMVDGKEFFGGDVKTGLKNLPVDMVEKLKTYDKKSDLARITGIDDGEEETVLDLTVKKGMNQGWFGNVDLGAGTEDRYTGRAMINRFYDKTQVSIIGSANNVNDQGFSGGGPRWRRNNGLNATKMLGANFATETEKLELGGSMRYNYRDADVVTVGSSQRFLQSGDSYSNSNKANSNKETGFKADFRMEWRPDSMTNIIFRPNVSYDKTRGASVAESGTFNEDPYQYVVNPNDYLNFDNIESDDPLRDTRINATNEHNLSKSNSLSANATLQLNRKLNNEGRNITFRGSFGYGDDDSDQYAQSETRYYQIKNYLGGDSIEHRNQYITMPTKNYNYTAQFTYSEPIARATFLQFSYRFQYKNSKSDKSTYDLGYPWDINDGLPENYETAYVDSLSKDAEYKYFNHDISLGLRFIREKYQLSAGMSLQPQNTKLSYKKGDYMTDTTRTVFNFAPNLDFRYRFSKVSQLRITYRGRSSQPSMENLLPIVDNSNPLNIRVGNPGLKPSFAHTMRLFYNTYNAEKQRGIMTHVNFTATQNSISNSTVYDENTGGTTSTPQNINGNWNAFGLFGFNSALKNKKFTINSFSRVSYRNQVAFLYNKETLHDDKNTTTGLTLAENLNGSYRNDWFEFSLNGSIEYTAERSKLRPEKNQNPYTFSYGASTNVTLPWQMTLSTNITNQSRRGYDDASLNNNELIWNAQIAQSLLKGAATVSFEMYDILKQQSNISRSLTADVRSVTEYNSINSYCMVHFIYRLNIFGSKAARDKMMNSHRGFGGPGFGPGPGRHGRRPF
;
A
#
# COMPACT_ATOMS: atom_id res chain seq x y z
N MET A 1 -25.25 8.18 -82.13
CA MET A 1 -24.92 9.50 -82.71
C MET A 1 -24.22 10.47 -81.75
N LYS A 2 -24.60 10.58 -80.46
CA LYS A 2 -23.91 11.49 -79.49
C LYS A 2 -22.43 11.16 -79.20
N LYS A 3 -21.98 9.89 -79.34
CA LYS A 3 -20.57 9.50 -79.15
C LYS A 3 -19.65 9.83 -80.33
N LEU A 4 -20.21 9.99 -81.53
CA LEU A 4 -19.44 10.25 -82.77
C LEU A 4 -19.15 11.75 -82.94
N VAL A 5 -20.07 12.60 -82.48
CA VAL A 5 -19.87 14.06 -82.43
C VAL A 5 -18.80 14.45 -81.40
N LEU A 6 -18.73 13.75 -80.26
CA LEU A 6 -17.71 14.01 -79.24
C LEU A 6 -16.29 13.62 -79.71
N LEU A 7 -16.18 12.55 -80.51
CA LEU A 7 -14.90 12.11 -81.07
C LEU A 7 -14.42 13.08 -82.18
N LEU A 8 -15.34 13.60 -83.00
CA LEU A 8 -15.01 14.58 -84.04
C LEU A 8 -14.60 15.94 -83.43
N LEU A 9 -15.22 16.35 -82.32
CA LEU A 9 -14.84 17.57 -81.60
C LEU A 9 -13.44 17.44 -80.98
N LEU A 10 -13.11 16.26 -80.42
CA LEU A 10 -11.81 15.99 -79.81
C LEU A 10 -10.68 16.00 -80.85
N VAL A 11 -10.93 15.46 -82.05
CA VAL A 11 -9.95 15.43 -83.15
C VAL A 11 -9.74 16.83 -83.76
N CYS A 12 -10.79 17.67 -83.83
CA CYS A 12 -10.65 19.05 -84.29
C CYS A 12 -9.90 19.95 -83.29
N THR A 13 -10.04 19.73 -81.97
CA THR A 13 -9.27 20.47 -80.96
C THR A 13 -7.79 20.08 -80.90
N CYS A 14 -7.44 18.85 -81.31
CA CYS A 14 -6.04 18.42 -81.39
C CYS A 14 -5.30 19.01 -82.61
N ALA A 15 -6.01 19.38 -83.68
CA ALA A 15 -5.38 19.93 -84.90
C ALA A 15 -4.96 21.41 -84.76
N THR A 16 -5.58 22.19 -83.87
CA THR A 16 -5.29 23.64 -83.70
C THR A 16 -4.18 23.94 -82.68
N LEU A 17 -3.69 22.96 -81.93
CA LEU A 17 -2.60 23.15 -80.94
C LEU A 17 -1.19 22.95 -81.52
N SER A 18 -1.06 22.38 -82.72
CA SER A 18 0.24 22.09 -83.35
C SER A 18 0.90 23.27 -84.09
N TRP A 19 0.28 24.45 -84.11
CA TRP A 19 0.79 25.66 -84.80
C TRP A 19 1.22 26.80 -83.84
N ALA A 20 1.46 26.50 -82.55
CA ALA A 20 1.84 27.49 -81.53
C ALA A 20 3.25 27.31 -80.91
N GLN A 21 4.10 26.43 -81.46
CA GLN A 21 5.45 26.19 -80.91
C GLN A 21 6.57 26.36 -81.94
N SER A 22 6.76 27.58 -82.41
CA SER A 22 7.99 28.01 -83.10
C SER A 22 8.49 29.34 -82.52
N GLY A 23 8.77 29.36 -81.22
CA GLY A 23 9.56 30.43 -80.61
C GLY A 23 11.04 30.06 -80.66
N LYS A 24 11.89 30.90 -81.26
CA LYS A 24 13.36 30.74 -81.22
C LYS A 24 13.80 30.60 -79.76
N ARG A 25 14.22 29.40 -79.35
CA ARG A 25 14.76 29.13 -78.02
C ARG A 25 16.26 29.43 -78.02
N ILE A 26 16.72 30.09 -76.97
CA ILE A 26 18.14 30.38 -76.73
C ILE A 26 18.63 29.33 -75.75
N THR A 27 19.71 28.64 -76.11
CA THR A 27 20.32 27.62 -75.26
C THR A 27 21.36 28.25 -74.34
N VAL A 28 21.25 27.99 -73.04
CA VAL A 28 22.23 28.35 -72.03
C VAL A 28 23.01 27.10 -71.64
N THR A 29 24.34 27.14 -71.70
CA THR A 29 25.22 26.04 -71.32
C THR A 29 26.24 26.47 -70.27
N GLY A 30 26.63 25.54 -69.41
CA GLY A 30 27.67 25.76 -68.39
C GLY A 30 28.07 24.44 -67.72
N SER A 31 29.09 24.51 -66.87
CA SER A 31 29.53 23.40 -66.02
C SER A 31 29.51 23.80 -64.55
N VAL A 32 29.28 22.84 -63.67
CA VAL A 32 29.23 23.02 -62.21
C VAL A 32 30.30 22.16 -61.57
N ILE A 33 31.13 22.78 -60.74
CA ILE A 33 32.22 22.12 -60.02
C ILE A 33 32.19 22.44 -58.53
N ASP A 34 32.83 21.59 -57.76
CA ASP A 34 33.02 21.74 -56.32
C ASP A 34 33.98 22.90 -56.00
N GLY A 35 33.68 23.64 -54.93
CA GLY A 35 34.47 24.74 -54.41
C GLY A 35 35.87 24.37 -53.96
N ASP A 36 36.00 23.23 -53.30
CA ASP A 36 37.19 22.80 -52.58
C ASP A 36 38.10 21.95 -53.48
N ASP A 37 37.58 20.88 -54.08
CA ASP A 37 38.40 19.90 -54.83
C ASP A 37 38.34 20.03 -56.35
N LYS A 38 37.50 20.94 -56.87
CA LYS A 38 37.27 21.20 -58.31
C LYS A 38 36.71 19.99 -59.08
N SER A 39 36.21 18.97 -58.40
CA SER A 39 35.52 17.85 -59.05
C SER A 39 34.19 18.28 -59.69
N PRO A 40 33.73 17.62 -60.77
CA PRO A 40 32.44 17.93 -61.37
C PRO A 40 31.28 17.55 -60.46
N VAL A 41 30.35 18.47 -60.23
CA VAL A 41 29.14 18.22 -59.43
C VAL A 41 28.04 17.69 -60.35
N GLY A 42 27.89 16.36 -60.38
CA GLY A 42 26.81 15.70 -61.09
C GLY A 42 25.45 15.83 -60.39
N GLN A 43 24.37 15.84 -61.18
CA GLN A 43 22.98 15.95 -60.70
C GLN A 43 22.65 17.22 -59.89
N ALA A 44 23.46 18.28 -59.97
CA ALA A 44 23.11 19.60 -59.46
C ALA A 44 21.86 20.13 -60.17
N THR A 45 20.89 20.62 -59.40
CA THR A 45 19.64 21.17 -59.95
C THR A 45 19.89 22.58 -60.47
N VAL A 46 19.62 22.81 -61.75
CA VAL A 46 19.79 24.08 -62.45
C VAL A 46 18.42 24.60 -62.88
N GLN A 47 17.99 25.73 -62.32
CA GLN A 47 16.69 26.34 -62.57
C GLN A 47 16.86 27.73 -63.18
N LEU A 48 16.02 28.05 -64.16
CA LEU A 48 15.93 29.39 -64.73
C LEU A 48 14.62 30.04 -64.26
N LEU A 49 14.74 31.10 -63.47
CA LEU A 49 13.63 31.84 -62.86
C LEU A 49 13.42 33.16 -63.62
N SER A 50 12.20 33.54 -63.99
CA SER A 50 11.94 34.85 -64.62
C SER A 50 12.02 35.99 -63.61
N LEU A 51 12.43 37.17 -64.05
CA LEU A 51 12.29 38.40 -63.27
C LEU A 51 11.12 39.23 -63.79
N PRO A 52 10.32 39.88 -62.92
CA PRO A 52 10.57 40.13 -61.50
C PRO A 52 9.95 39.11 -60.52
N ASP A 53 9.17 38.15 -61.00
CA ASP A 53 8.30 37.28 -60.18
C ASP A 53 8.98 36.00 -59.66
N SER A 54 10.23 35.74 -60.05
CA SER A 54 11.02 34.54 -59.70
C SER A 54 10.30 33.22 -60.01
N THR A 55 9.35 33.23 -60.94
CA THR A 55 8.62 32.02 -61.34
C THR A 55 9.53 31.11 -62.17
N MET A 56 9.46 29.81 -61.89
CA MET A 56 10.30 28.84 -62.60
C MET A 56 9.83 28.68 -64.04
N VAL A 57 10.71 29.00 -64.98
CA VAL A 57 10.42 28.90 -66.42
C VAL A 57 10.83 27.54 -66.97
N VAL A 58 12.01 27.06 -66.57
CA VAL A 58 12.55 25.76 -66.99
C VAL A 58 13.62 25.31 -65.99
N GLY A 59 13.80 24.00 -65.82
CA GLY A 59 14.89 23.43 -65.02
C GLY A 59 15.49 22.20 -65.67
N ASN A 60 16.74 21.90 -65.35
CA ASN A 60 17.43 20.69 -65.73
C ASN A 60 18.43 20.30 -64.61
N VAL A 61 19.07 19.14 -64.73
CA VAL A 61 20.15 18.72 -63.84
C VAL A 61 21.47 18.64 -64.60
N THR A 62 22.60 18.79 -63.90
CA THR A 62 23.91 18.52 -64.50
C THR A 62 24.10 17.03 -64.76
N ASN A 63 24.81 16.69 -65.83
CA ASN A 63 25.23 15.31 -66.09
C ASN A 63 26.39 14.88 -65.17
N ASN A 64 26.85 13.63 -65.27
CA ASN A 64 27.94 13.10 -64.43
C ASN A 64 29.28 13.86 -64.58
N ASN A 65 29.44 14.65 -65.64
CA ASN A 65 30.62 15.51 -65.87
C ASN A 65 30.37 16.96 -65.42
N GLY A 66 29.28 17.23 -64.68
CA GLY A 66 28.93 18.56 -64.17
C GLY A 66 28.36 19.52 -65.22
N VAL A 67 28.11 19.08 -66.46
CA VAL A 67 27.66 19.95 -67.56
C VAL A 67 26.13 19.99 -67.63
N PHE A 68 25.55 21.17 -67.85
CA PHE A 68 24.12 21.35 -68.10
C PHE A 68 23.83 22.15 -69.37
N PHE A 69 22.62 21.93 -69.89
CA PHE A 69 22.05 22.71 -70.99
C PHE A 69 20.58 23.02 -70.68
N ILE A 70 20.16 24.26 -70.91
CA ILE A 70 18.78 24.68 -70.67
C ILE A 70 18.34 25.68 -71.75
N ALA A 71 17.13 25.53 -72.29
CA ALA A 71 16.66 26.32 -73.41
C ALA A 71 15.44 27.16 -73.01
N ALA A 72 15.51 28.49 -73.18
CA ALA A 72 14.45 29.42 -72.81
C ALA A 72 14.20 30.46 -73.91
N ARG A 73 13.06 31.16 -73.84
CA ARG A 73 12.77 32.28 -74.74
C ARG A 73 13.62 33.51 -74.37
N PRO A 74 13.77 34.51 -75.26
CA PRO A 74 14.40 35.78 -74.90
C PRO A 74 13.69 36.46 -73.71
N GLY A 75 14.46 36.95 -72.73
CA GLY A 75 13.94 37.49 -71.47
C GLY A 75 15.03 37.76 -70.43
N LYS A 76 14.64 38.33 -69.28
CA LYS A 76 15.50 38.52 -68.11
C LYS A 76 15.23 37.41 -67.09
N TYR A 77 16.30 36.77 -66.63
CA TYR A 77 16.23 35.58 -65.79
C TYR A 77 17.26 35.62 -64.67
N VAL A 78 17.04 34.81 -63.64
CA VAL A 78 18.05 34.39 -62.66
C VAL A 78 18.25 32.89 -62.81
N LEU A 79 19.48 32.47 -63.05
CA LEU A 79 19.87 31.07 -63.00
C LEU A 79 20.22 30.70 -61.56
N LYS A 80 19.49 29.75 -61.01
CA LYS A 80 19.70 29.22 -59.66
C LYS A 80 20.24 27.80 -59.75
N ILE A 81 21.38 27.54 -59.11
CA ILE A 81 22.01 26.23 -59.05
C ILE A 81 22.11 25.78 -57.60
N SER A 82 21.53 24.62 -57.30
CA SER A 82 21.51 24.04 -55.94
C SER A 82 21.80 22.55 -55.97
N PHE A 83 22.57 22.08 -54.99
CA PHE A 83 22.81 20.67 -54.74
C PHE A 83 22.90 20.43 -53.23
N VAL A 84 22.48 19.25 -52.76
CA VAL A 84 22.45 18.93 -51.33
C VAL A 84 23.88 18.94 -50.78
N GLY A 85 24.11 19.67 -49.69
CA GLY A 85 25.44 19.85 -49.09
C GLY A 85 26.24 21.04 -49.62
N TYR A 86 25.67 21.87 -50.50
CA TYR A 86 26.31 23.05 -51.07
C TYR A 86 25.47 24.32 -50.93
N LEU A 87 26.15 25.47 -50.84
CA LEU A 87 25.50 26.78 -50.87
C LEU A 87 24.96 27.07 -52.27
N THR A 88 23.68 27.43 -52.33
CA THR A 88 22.99 27.74 -53.59
C THR A 88 23.60 28.98 -54.24
N GLN A 89 23.86 28.91 -55.55
CA GLN A 89 24.40 30.01 -56.35
C GLN A 89 23.35 30.57 -57.31
N GLU A 90 23.27 31.90 -57.40
CA GLU A 90 22.34 32.61 -58.28
C GLU A 90 23.09 33.57 -59.22
N LYS A 91 22.77 33.53 -60.52
CA LYS A 91 23.42 34.35 -61.55
C LYS A 91 22.37 34.98 -62.47
N SER A 92 22.35 36.31 -62.56
CA SER A 92 21.45 37.03 -63.47
C SER A 92 21.84 36.81 -64.93
N LEU A 93 20.85 36.54 -65.79
CA LEU A 93 21.02 36.28 -67.23
C LEU A 93 20.03 37.10 -68.05
N GLN A 94 20.51 37.68 -69.15
CA GLN A 94 19.67 38.34 -70.15
C GLN A 94 19.80 37.60 -71.49
N LEU A 95 18.72 36.98 -71.94
CA LEU A 95 18.68 36.22 -73.19
C LEU A 95 18.08 37.11 -74.29
N THR A 96 18.84 37.36 -75.35
CA THR A 96 18.43 38.22 -76.48
C THR A 96 18.33 37.42 -77.77
N ALA A 97 17.31 37.66 -78.59
CA ALA A 97 17.06 36.92 -79.83
C ALA A 97 18.23 36.92 -80.85
N GLY A 98 19.18 37.86 -80.74
CA GLY A 98 20.39 37.93 -81.57
C GLY A 98 21.54 36.99 -81.16
N LYS A 99 21.44 36.27 -80.03
CA LYS A 99 22.43 35.28 -79.58
C LYS A 99 21.73 33.94 -79.31
N PRO A 100 21.78 32.97 -80.24
CA PRO A 100 21.05 31.70 -80.11
C PRO A 100 21.65 30.74 -79.06
N SER A 101 22.89 30.98 -78.62
CA SER A 101 23.54 30.22 -77.55
C SER A 101 24.30 31.16 -76.61
N VAL A 102 24.21 30.91 -75.30
CA VAL A 102 24.89 31.67 -74.23
C VAL A 102 25.62 30.68 -73.33
N ASN A 103 26.95 30.65 -73.42
CA ASN A 103 27.77 29.88 -72.49
C ASN A 103 28.12 30.75 -71.28
N ILE A 104 27.81 30.28 -70.07
CA ILE A 104 27.99 31.03 -68.83
C ILE A 104 29.23 30.62 -68.03
N GLY A 105 30.03 29.72 -68.59
CA GLY A 105 31.28 29.20 -68.02
C GLY A 105 31.07 28.20 -66.89
N THR A 106 32.12 28.04 -66.10
CA THR A 106 32.14 27.17 -64.92
C THR A 106 31.56 27.91 -63.70
N ILE A 107 30.61 27.29 -63.01
CA ILE A 107 30.03 27.77 -61.75
C ILE A 107 30.54 26.89 -60.62
N THR A 108 31.16 27.53 -59.64
CA THR A 108 31.72 26.87 -58.47
C THR A 108 30.67 26.87 -57.35
N LEU A 109 30.32 25.70 -56.82
CA LEU A 109 29.45 25.55 -55.66
C LEU A 109 30.29 25.43 -54.38
N PRO A 110 30.23 26.38 -53.43
CA PRO A 110 30.87 26.24 -52.13
C PRO A 110 30.15 25.17 -51.29
N THR A 111 30.90 24.37 -50.52
CA THR A 111 30.35 23.39 -49.58
C THR A 111 29.61 24.11 -48.44
N ASP A 112 28.40 23.64 -48.11
CA ASP A 112 27.59 24.18 -47.00
C ASP A 112 27.95 23.42 -45.71
N ALA A 113 29.02 23.87 -45.05
CA ALA A 113 29.50 23.29 -43.80
C ALA A 113 28.65 23.76 -42.60
N ILE A 114 27.34 23.47 -42.63
CA ILE A 114 26.48 23.53 -41.45
C ILE A 114 26.20 22.08 -41.04
N MET A 115 26.99 21.59 -40.08
CA MET A 115 26.64 20.41 -39.29
C MET A 115 25.30 20.68 -38.61
N LEU A 116 24.20 20.19 -39.20
CA LEU A 116 22.92 20.09 -38.53
C LEU A 116 23.16 19.29 -37.26
N GLY A 117 23.11 19.97 -36.11
CA GLY A 117 23.01 19.32 -34.81
C GLY A 117 21.85 18.32 -34.91
N GLU A 118 22.19 17.05 -34.74
CA GLU A 118 21.29 15.91 -34.76
C GLU A 118 19.96 16.30 -34.12
N ALA A 119 18.90 16.38 -34.93
CA ALA A 119 17.55 16.49 -34.40
C ALA A 119 17.25 15.14 -33.73
N VAL A 120 17.68 15.01 -32.47
CA VAL A 120 17.25 13.93 -31.60
C VAL A 120 15.75 14.13 -31.44
N ILE A 121 14.96 13.36 -32.19
CA ILE A 121 13.55 13.20 -31.90
C ILE A 121 13.50 12.50 -30.55
N VAL A 122 13.45 13.28 -29.47
CA VAL A 122 13.07 12.79 -28.15
C VAL A 122 11.57 12.54 -28.24
N ALA A 123 11.18 11.43 -28.86
CA ALA A 123 9.82 10.94 -28.73
C ALA A 123 9.61 10.68 -27.24
N GLU A 124 8.70 11.43 -26.62
CA GLU A 124 8.34 11.26 -25.23
C GLU A 124 7.78 9.83 -25.08
N ALA A 125 8.54 8.97 -24.39
CA ALA A 125 8.16 7.58 -24.28
C ALA A 125 6.79 7.49 -23.58
N PRO A 126 5.89 6.60 -24.04
CA PRO A 126 4.54 6.52 -23.51
C PRO A 126 4.59 6.31 -21.98
N GLN A 127 3.92 7.21 -21.25
CA GLN A 127 3.85 7.20 -19.78
C GLN A 127 3.33 5.87 -19.21
N VAL A 128 2.43 5.22 -19.95
CA VAL A 128 1.83 3.93 -19.60
C VAL A 128 1.81 3.04 -20.85
N THR A 129 2.30 1.82 -20.72
CA THR A 129 2.24 0.75 -21.72
C THR A 129 1.55 -0.45 -21.11
N ILE A 130 0.60 -1.05 -21.82
CA ILE A 130 -0.07 -2.27 -21.36
C ILE A 130 0.49 -3.45 -22.15
N SER A 131 0.92 -4.49 -21.46
CA SER A 131 1.29 -5.78 -22.04
C SER A 131 0.59 -6.88 -21.28
N GLU A 132 -0.41 -7.51 -21.88
CA GLU A 132 -1.21 -8.57 -21.23
C GLU A 132 -1.88 -8.08 -19.94
N ASP A 133 -1.64 -8.76 -18.83
CA ASP A 133 -2.09 -8.41 -17.47
C ASP A 133 -1.17 -7.42 -16.75
N THR A 134 -0.13 -6.93 -17.45
CA THR A 134 0.87 -6.03 -16.89
C THR A 134 0.66 -4.59 -17.36
N ILE A 135 0.51 -3.67 -16.41
CA ILE A 135 0.57 -2.23 -16.66
C ILE A 135 2.01 -1.79 -16.39
N GLY A 136 2.71 -1.38 -17.44
CA GLY A 136 4.04 -0.79 -17.38
C GLY A 136 3.96 0.72 -17.35
N TYR A 137 4.72 1.33 -16.45
CA TYR A 137 4.89 2.77 -16.28
C TYR A 137 6.34 3.11 -16.61
N ASN A 138 6.54 4.06 -17.51
CA ASN A 138 7.88 4.54 -17.80
C ASN A 138 8.30 5.55 -16.73
N ALA A 139 9.28 5.20 -15.89
CA ALA A 139 9.70 6.05 -14.78
C ALA A 139 10.20 7.42 -15.27
N SER A 140 10.89 7.46 -16.41
CA SER A 140 11.41 8.71 -17.00
C SER A 140 10.32 9.69 -17.45
N ALA A 141 9.09 9.22 -17.65
CA ALA A 141 7.97 10.05 -18.06
C ALA A 141 7.25 10.73 -16.87
N TYR A 142 7.64 10.41 -15.63
CA TYR A 142 7.16 11.05 -14.41
C TYR A 142 8.31 11.83 -13.77
N ARG A 143 8.18 13.16 -13.68
CA ARG A 143 9.16 13.97 -12.94
C ARG A 143 8.99 13.74 -11.44
N THR A 144 9.98 13.14 -10.83
CA THR A 144 10.13 13.10 -9.37
C THR A 144 11.16 14.16 -8.94
N PRO A 145 11.07 14.69 -7.71
CA PRO A 145 12.16 15.50 -7.16
C PRO A 145 13.50 14.78 -7.32
N GLU A 146 14.58 15.54 -7.54
CA GLU A 146 15.91 14.96 -7.71
C GLU A 146 16.25 14.12 -6.46
N GLY A 147 16.69 12.86 -6.70
CA GLY A 147 16.95 11.80 -5.72
C GLY A 147 15.75 11.34 -4.87
N ALA A 148 14.52 11.56 -5.32
CA ALA A 148 13.35 10.96 -4.72
C ALA A 148 13.45 9.42 -4.65
N MET A 149 12.76 8.84 -3.67
CA MET A 149 12.66 7.38 -3.51
C MET A 149 11.46 6.85 -4.28
N LEU A 150 11.45 5.55 -4.54
CA LEU A 150 10.41 4.85 -5.31
C LEU A 150 8.99 5.20 -4.84
N GLU A 151 8.78 5.42 -3.54
CA GLU A 151 7.51 5.92 -3.00
C GLU A 151 6.97 7.15 -3.74
N GLU A 152 7.82 8.15 -4.01
CA GLU A 152 7.45 9.36 -4.73
C GLU A 152 7.10 9.10 -6.18
N LEU A 153 7.78 8.15 -6.84
CA LEU A 153 7.38 7.72 -8.18
C LEU A 153 6.01 7.05 -8.15
N VAL A 154 5.77 6.16 -7.17
CA VAL A 154 4.51 5.42 -7.03
C VAL A 154 3.33 6.36 -6.81
N LYS A 155 3.49 7.39 -5.96
CA LYS A 155 2.47 8.45 -5.76
C LYS A 155 2.08 9.16 -7.06
N LYS A 156 2.97 9.18 -8.04
CA LYS A 156 2.72 9.85 -9.33
C LYS A 156 2.09 8.92 -10.36
N LEU A 157 1.98 7.62 -10.08
CA LEU A 157 1.37 6.66 -11.01
C LEU A 157 -0.16 6.82 -11.01
N PRO A 158 -0.80 6.80 -12.20
CA PRO A 158 -2.25 6.89 -12.29
C PRO A 158 -2.91 5.66 -11.65
N GLY A 159 -3.85 5.90 -10.74
CA GLY A 159 -4.56 4.83 -10.01
C GLY A 159 -3.78 4.22 -8.84
N ALA A 160 -2.58 4.73 -8.53
CA ALA A 160 -1.87 4.38 -7.32
C ALA A 160 -2.28 5.29 -6.16
N GLU A 161 -2.49 4.70 -5.00
CA GLU A 161 -2.76 5.36 -3.73
C GLU A 161 -1.85 4.77 -2.67
N ILE A 162 -1.44 5.59 -1.71
CA ILE A 162 -0.74 5.12 -0.52
C ILE A 162 -1.59 5.53 0.66
N ASP A 163 -2.10 4.57 1.43
CA ASP A 163 -2.88 4.87 2.62
C ASP A 163 -2.00 5.43 3.76
N ASP A 164 -2.65 5.85 4.84
CA ASP A 164 -1.98 6.44 6.00
C ASP A 164 -1.03 5.45 6.70
N ASP A 165 -1.33 4.15 6.62
CA ASP A 165 -0.50 3.05 7.14
C ASP A 165 0.75 2.81 6.27
N GLY A 166 0.80 3.37 5.05
CA GLY A 166 1.89 3.22 4.10
C GLY A 166 1.74 2.04 3.14
N ASN A 167 0.58 1.38 3.11
CA ASN A 167 0.29 0.33 2.14
C ASN A 167 -0.06 0.98 0.79
N ILE A 168 0.47 0.43 -0.30
CA ILE A 168 0.12 0.92 -1.64
C ILE A 168 -1.08 0.13 -2.14
N LYS A 169 -2.04 0.84 -2.72
CA LYS A 169 -3.05 0.25 -3.60
C LYS A 169 -2.85 0.75 -5.01
N ILE A 170 -2.82 -0.14 -5.99
CA ILE A 170 -2.86 0.24 -7.41
C ILE A 170 -4.16 -0.28 -7.99
N ASN A 171 -4.99 0.63 -8.50
CA ASN A 171 -6.34 0.36 -8.98
C ASN A 171 -7.20 -0.40 -7.95
N GLY A 172 -7.07 -0.03 -6.66
CA GLY A 172 -7.80 -0.63 -5.55
C GLY A 172 -7.24 -1.92 -4.98
N LYS A 173 -6.22 -2.52 -5.62
CA LYS A 173 -5.56 -3.73 -5.12
C LYS A 173 -4.33 -3.36 -4.34
N GLU A 174 -4.23 -3.88 -3.12
CA GLU A 174 -3.04 -3.71 -2.30
C GLU A 174 -1.84 -4.43 -2.93
N VAL A 175 -0.74 -3.69 -3.12
CA VAL A 175 0.55 -4.25 -3.55
C VAL A 175 1.10 -5.07 -2.39
N LYS A 176 1.26 -6.37 -2.60
CA LYS A 176 1.76 -7.31 -1.58
C LYS A 176 3.26 -7.55 -1.65
N LYS A 177 3.89 -7.27 -2.81
CA LYS A 177 5.31 -7.54 -3.03
C LYS A 177 5.96 -6.50 -3.93
N ILE A 178 7.21 -6.17 -3.62
CA ILE A 178 8.11 -5.42 -4.48
C ILE A 178 9.15 -6.36 -5.06
N MET A 179 9.38 -6.24 -6.36
CA MET A 179 10.41 -6.99 -7.08
C MET A 179 11.38 -6.04 -7.79
N VAL A 180 12.66 -6.38 -7.83
CA VAL A 180 13.68 -5.65 -8.59
C VAL A 180 14.25 -6.60 -9.64
N ASP A 181 14.01 -6.30 -10.90
CA ASP A 181 14.26 -7.18 -12.05
C ASP A 181 13.68 -8.59 -11.85
N GLY A 182 12.43 -8.66 -11.37
CA GLY A 182 11.72 -9.92 -11.10
C GLY A 182 12.07 -10.63 -9.79
N LYS A 183 13.01 -10.11 -8.98
CA LYS A 183 13.48 -10.72 -7.73
C LYS A 183 12.81 -10.09 -6.51
N GLU A 184 12.34 -10.90 -5.57
CA GLU A 184 11.72 -10.41 -4.32
C GLU A 184 12.71 -9.53 -3.53
N PHE A 185 12.31 -8.28 -3.23
CA PHE A 185 13.09 -7.33 -2.45
C PHE A 185 12.51 -7.25 -1.02
N PHE A 186 13.33 -7.48 0.01
CA PHE A 186 12.92 -7.56 1.43
C PHE A 186 11.75 -8.52 1.73
N GLY A 187 11.68 -9.67 1.04
CA GLY A 187 10.81 -10.79 1.45
C GLY A 187 9.31 -10.50 1.55
N GLY A 188 8.82 -9.45 0.87
CA GLY A 188 7.41 -9.01 0.95
C GLY A 188 7.16 -7.75 1.78
N ASP A 189 8.19 -7.15 2.38
CA ASP A 189 8.08 -5.83 3.00
C ASP A 189 8.12 -4.71 1.94
N VAL A 190 6.92 -4.44 1.39
CA VAL A 190 6.69 -3.40 0.40
C VAL A 190 7.12 -2.03 0.93
N LYS A 191 6.85 -1.71 2.19
CA LYS A 191 7.14 -0.38 2.77
C LYS A 191 8.65 -0.12 2.80
N THR A 192 9.41 -1.11 3.24
CA THR A 192 10.87 -1.05 3.20
C THR A 192 11.37 -0.90 1.77
N GLY A 193 10.80 -1.59 0.77
CA GLY A 193 11.25 -1.44 -0.62
C GLY A 193 11.03 -0.05 -1.23
N LEU A 194 9.89 0.59 -0.98
CA LEU A 194 9.54 1.90 -1.55
C LEU A 194 10.42 3.05 -1.09
N LYS A 195 10.80 3.03 0.18
CA LYS A 195 11.58 4.11 0.80
C LYS A 195 13.07 4.05 0.46
N ASN A 196 13.48 2.98 -0.22
CA ASN A 196 14.86 2.54 -0.26
C ASN A 196 15.42 2.33 -1.66
N LEU A 197 14.56 2.34 -2.67
CA LEU A 197 14.96 2.26 -4.08
C LEU A 197 14.93 3.67 -4.67
N PRO A 198 16.09 4.28 -5.02
CA PRO A 198 16.12 5.58 -5.68
C PRO A 198 15.38 5.55 -7.01
N VAL A 199 14.56 6.56 -7.31
CA VAL A 199 13.85 6.64 -8.60
C VAL A 199 14.81 6.68 -9.78
N ASP A 200 15.98 7.30 -9.60
CA ASP A 200 16.98 7.47 -10.65
C ASP A 200 17.50 6.13 -11.20
N MET A 201 17.40 5.04 -10.45
CA MET A 201 17.79 3.70 -10.93
C MET A 201 16.70 2.99 -11.72
N VAL A 202 15.45 3.45 -11.62
CA VAL A 202 14.28 2.78 -12.20
C VAL A 202 14.12 3.22 -13.66
N GLU A 203 14.12 2.26 -14.58
CA GLU A 203 13.79 2.50 -15.99
C GLU A 203 12.28 2.41 -16.19
N LYS A 204 11.68 1.32 -15.70
CA LYS A 204 10.27 0.98 -15.85
C LYS A 204 9.76 0.36 -14.58
N LEU A 205 8.49 0.59 -14.30
CA LEU A 205 7.79 0.01 -13.17
C LEU A 205 6.57 -0.73 -13.72
N LYS A 206 6.41 -1.99 -13.33
CA LYS A 206 5.35 -2.87 -13.82
C LYS A 206 4.46 -3.25 -12.64
N THR A 207 3.16 -3.24 -12.86
CA THR A 207 2.22 -3.83 -11.92
C THR A 207 1.43 -4.92 -12.62
N TYR A 208 1.35 -6.08 -11.98
CA TYR A 208 0.62 -7.24 -12.45
C TYR A 208 0.19 -8.09 -11.26
N ASP A 209 -0.85 -8.88 -11.45
CA ASP A 209 -1.28 -9.86 -10.46
C ASP A 209 -0.45 -11.14 -10.66
N LYS A 210 0.49 -11.39 -9.75
CA LYS A 210 1.26 -12.63 -9.73
C LYS A 210 0.41 -13.70 -9.05
N LYS A 211 0.27 -14.84 -9.73
CA LYS A 211 -0.28 -16.05 -9.12
C LYS A 211 0.58 -16.47 -7.92
N SER A 212 -0.04 -17.10 -6.91
CA SER A 212 0.70 -17.71 -5.81
C SER A 212 1.83 -18.62 -6.31
N ASP A 213 2.84 -18.90 -5.49
CA ASP A 213 3.91 -19.83 -5.90
C ASP A 213 3.38 -21.21 -6.29
N LEU A 214 2.33 -21.68 -5.60
CA LEU A 214 1.65 -22.91 -5.97
C LEU A 214 1.04 -22.79 -7.36
N ALA A 215 0.27 -21.74 -7.61
CA ALA A 215 -0.46 -21.52 -8.85
C ALA A 215 0.43 -21.19 -10.06
N ARG A 216 1.55 -20.49 -9.84
CA ARG A 216 2.57 -20.19 -10.85
C ARG A 216 3.20 -21.47 -11.39
N ILE A 217 3.51 -22.42 -10.52
CA ILE A 217 4.32 -23.60 -10.89
C ILE A 217 3.43 -24.75 -11.37
N THR A 218 2.28 -24.95 -10.73
CA THR A 218 1.31 -25.98 -11.13
C THR A 218 0.47 -25.54 -12.32
N GLY A 219 0.33 -24.23 -12.56
CA GLY A 219 -0.70 -23.68 -13.45
C GLY A 219 -2.10 -23.74 -12.84
N ILE A 220 -2.23 -24.26 -11.61
CA ILE A 220 -3.47 -24.44 -10.85
C ILE A 220 -3.76 -23.19 -10.02
N ASP A 221 -4.72 -22.38 -10.46
CA ASP A 221 -5.15 -21.21 -9.68
C ASP A 221 -5.83 -21.69 -8.39
N ASP A 222 -5.21 -21.38 -7.25
CA ASP A 222 -5.73 -21.59 -5.89
C ASP A 222 -6.67 -20.45 -5.45
N GLY A 223 -6.85 -19.47 -6.33
CA GLY A 223 -7.61 -18.27 -6.09
C GLY A 223 -6.84 -17.22 -5.32
N GLU A 224 -5.54 -17.44 -5.04
CA GLU A 224 -4.66 -16.49 -4.37
C GLU A 224 -3.77 -15.78 -5.39
N GLU A 225 -3.96 -14.46 -5.48
CA GLU A 225 -3.13 -13.58 -6.28
C GLU A 225 -2.49 -12.52 -5.39
N GLU A 226 -1.26 -12.19 -5.73
CA GLU A 226 -0.48 -11.14 -5.10
C GLU A 226 -0.23 -10.06 -6.15
N THR A 227 -0.76 -8.86 -5.93
CA THR A 227 -0.42 -7.73 -6.78
C THR A 227 1.03 -7.35 -6.51
N VAL A 228 1.85 -7.37 -7.57
CA VAL A 228 3.29 -7.13 -7.52
C VAL A 228 3.59 -5.77 -8.12
N LEU A 229 4.57 -5.08 -7.54
CA LEU A 229 5.23 -3.92 -8.10
C LEU A 229 6.67 -4.31 -8.48
N ASP A 230 6.91 -4.50 -9.77
CA ASP A 230 8.20 -4.98 -10.31
C ASP A 230 8.95 -3.84 -11.01
N LEU A 231 10.17 -3.61 -10.58
CA LEU A 231 11.02 -2.51 -11.02
C LEU A 231 12.12 -3.01 -11.94
N THR A 232 12.18 -2.47 -13.14
CA THR A 232 13.29 -2.72 -14.06
C THR A 232 14.37 -1.67 -13.83
N VAL A 233 15.60 -2.11 -13.53
CA VAL A 233 16.74 -1.21 -13.30
C VAL A 233 17.33 -0.75 -14.63
N LYS A 234 17.71 0.53 -14.74
CA LYS A 234 18.38 1.08 -15.93
C LYS A 234 19.66 0.31 -16.25
N LYS A 235 19.92 0.07 -17.54
CA LYS A 235 21.15 -0.60 -18.01
C LYS A 235 22.41 0.07 -17.43
N GLY A 236 23.30 -0.73 -16.83
CA GLY A 236 24.54 -0.27 -16.20
C GLY A 236 24.42 0.15 -14.73
N MET A 237 23.20 0.20 -14.17
CA MET A 237 22.94 0.47 -12.74
C MET A 237 22.77 -0.80 -11.90
N ASN A 238 23.07 -1.98 -12.49
CA ASN A 238 23.16 -3.27 -11.79
C ASN A 238 24.56 -3.54 -11.20
N GLN A 239 25.48 -2.57 -11.27
CA GLN A 239 26.82 -2.64 -10.69
C GLN A 239 27.16 -1.33 -9.98
N GLY A 240 27.09 -1.32 -8.65
CA GLY A 240 27.36 -0.10 -7.89
C GLY A 240 27.04 -0.18 -6.41
N TRP A 241 27.40 0.89 -5.71
CA TRP A 241 26.93 1.16 -4.36
C TRP A 241 25.99 2.35 -4.41
N PHE A 242 24.89 2.29 -3.68
CA PHE A 242 24.02 3.44 -3.49
C PHE A 242 23.41 3.41 -2.11
N GLY A 243 23.08 4.57 -1.57
CA GLY A 243 22.56 4.68 -0.22
C GLY A 243 22.08 6.08 0.09
N ASN A 244 21.33 6.20 1.17
CA ASN A 244 20.82 7.46 1.69
C ASN A 244 21.04 7.53 3.20
N VAL A 245 21.48 8.68 3.66
CA VAL A 245 21.63 9.02 5.07
C VAL A 245 20.77 10.26 5.32
N ASP A 246 19.83 10.18 6.25
CA ASP A 246 18.94 11.26 6.67
C ASP A 246 19.12 11.46 8.17
N LEU A 247 19.61 12.62 8.57
CA LEU A 247 19.81 13.00 9.96
C LEU A 247 18.97 14.24 10.24
N GLY A 248 18.11 14.20 11.25
CA GLY A 248 17.26 15.30 11.63
C GLY A 248 17.28 15.57 13.14
N ALA A 249 17.20 16.86 13.49
CA ALA A 249 17.08 17.35 14.84
C ALA A 249 16.03 18.46 14.89
N GLY A 250 15.27 18.54 15.98
CA GLY A 250 14.16 19.45 16.12
C GLY A 250 13.98 20.00 17.53
N THR A 251 13.00 20.89 17.67
CA THR A 251 12.51 21.38 18.97
C THR A 251 11.89 20.23 19.78
N GLU A 252 11.69 20.40 21.09
CA GLU A 252 11.13 19.37 21.99
C GLU A 252 11.98 18.07 22.04
N ASP A 253 13.30 18.21 21.98
CA ASP A 253 14.30 17.11 21.97
C ASP A 253 14.01 16.03 20.91
N ARG A 254 13.44 16.44 19.77
CA ARG A 254 13.10 15.54 18.68
C ARG A 254 14.30 15.24 17.80
N TYR A 255 14.46 13.96 17.44
CA TYR A 255 15.53 13.51 16.56
C TYR A 255 15.05 12.39 15.63
N THR A 256 15.70 12.30 14.47
CA THR A 256 15.58 11.19 13.54
C THR A 256 16.91 10.92 12.87
N GLY A 257 17.23 9.65 12.68
CA GLY A 257 18.42 9.21 11.99
C GLY A 257 18.09 7.97 11.17
N ARG A 258 18.46 7.97 9.90
CA ARG A 258 18.24 6.86 8.96
C ARG A 258 19.45 6.73 8.07
N ALA A 259 19.88 5.50 7.87
CA ALA A 259 20.96 5.19 6.95
C ALA A 259 20.62 3.90 6.21
N MET A 260 20.88 3.90 4.91
CA MET A 260 20.78 2.72 4.09
C MET A 260 21.96 2.66 3.14
N ILE A 261 22.46 1.44 2.93
CA ILE A 261 23.50 1.13 1.97
C ILE A 261 23.08 -0.11 1.18
N ASN A 262 23.16 -0.02 -0.14
CA ASN A 262 22.89 -1.10 -1.09
C ASN A 262 24.11 -1.35 -1.96
N ARG A 263 24.36 -2.64 -2.24
CA ARG A 263 25.38 -3.11 -3.16
C ARG A 263 24.75 -4.04 -4.19
N PHE A 264 24.73 -3.60 -5.44
CA PHE A 264 24.28 -4.40 -6.58
C PHE A 264 25.50 -4.88 -7.38
N TYR A 265 25.52 -6.17 -7.68
CA TYR A 265 26.53 -6.81 -8.51
C TYR A 265 25.89 -7.90 -9.36
N ASP A 266 25.57 -7.56 -10.61
CA ASP A 266 24.92 -8.45 -11.59
C ASP A 266 23.62 -9.04 -11.04
N LYS A 267 23.59 -10.34 -10.73
CA LYS A 267 22.42 -11.02 -10.18
C LYS A 267 22.33 -11.00 -8.66
N THR A 268 23.33 -10.45 -7.96
CA THR A 268 23.39 -10.38 -6.49
C THR A 268 23.08 -8.97 -5.99
N GLN A 269 22.22 -8.89 -4.98
CA GLN A 269 21.81 -7.66 -4.31
C GLN A 269 22.01 -7.84 -2.81
N VAL A 270 22.64 -6.86 -2.15
CA VAL A 270 22.79 -6.81 -0.69
C VAL A 270 22.40 -5.43 -0.20
N SER A 271 21.60 -5.37 0.85
CA SER A 271 21.08 -4.13 1.44
C SER A 271 21.27 -4.17 2.95
N ILE A 272 21.71 -3.06 3.54
CA ILE A 272 21.78 -2.84 4.99
C ILE A 272 21.05 -1.53 5.28
N ILE A 273 20.21 -1.54 6.30
CA ILE A 273 19.40 -0.39 6.73
C ILE A 273 19.48 -0.23 8.25
N GLY A 274 19.49 1.00 8.73
CA GLY A 274 19.46 1.33 10.15
C GLY A 274 18.74 2.64 10.40
N SER A 275 17.88 2.70 11.42
CA SER A 275 17.19 3.94 11.79
C SER A 275 16.97 4.06 13.29
N ALA A 276 16.94 5.29 13.81
CA ALA A 276 16.60 5.61 15.20
C ALA A 276 15.86 6.95 15.23
N ASN A 277 14.71 7.04 15.90
CA ASN A 277 13.96 8.29 16.03
C ASN A 277 13.01 8.28 17.25
N ASN A 278 12.56 9.47 17.67
CA ASN A 278 11.51 9.68 18.68
C ASN A 278 10.35 10.54 18.16
N VAL A 279 10.21 10.64 16.83
CA VAL A 279 9.17 11.41 16.14
C VAL A 279 8.02 10.51 15.68
N ASN A 280 7.80 9.39 16.39
CA ASN A 280 6.69 8.50 16.12
C ASN A 280 6.72 7.82 14.72
N ASP A 281 7.89 7.79 14.06
CA ASP A 281 8.09 7.14 12.77
C ASP A 281 8.58 5.70 12.96
N GLN A 282 8.01 4.74 12.22
CA GLN A 282 8.37 3.31 12.30
C GLN A 282 9.57 2.93 11.40
N GLY A 283 10.50 3.86 11.18
CA GLY A 283 11.72 3.62 10.40
C GLY A 283 11.46 3.38 8.91
N PHE A 284 12.08 2.35 8.35
CA PHE A 284 11.91 1.96 6.94
C PHE A 284 10.64 1.16 6.67
N SER A 285 10.05 0.55 7.72
CA SER A 285 8.77 -0.17 7.64
C SER A 285 7.53 0.69 7.87
N GLY A 286 7.67 1.91 8.40
CA GLY A 286 6.58 2.89 8.45
C GLY A 286 6.45 3.65 7.14
N GLY A 287 5.33 4.33 6.87
CA GLY A 287 5.34 5.53 6.02
C GLY A 287 6.26 6.59 6.66
N GLY A 288 6.76 7.59 5.94
CA GLY A 288 7.64 8.64 6.52
C GLY A 288 6.98 9.39 7.70
N PRO A 289 7.58 10.49 8.19
CA PRO A 289 6.88 11.40 9.09
C PRO A 289 5.77 12.11 8.30
N ARG A 290 4.72 11.36 7.95
CA ARG A 290 3.45 11.90 7.49
C ARG A 290 2.68 12.34 8.73
N TRP A 291 1.80 13.31 8.54
CA TRP A 291 0.94 13.93 9.57
C TRP A 291 -0.07 12.92 10.13
N ARG A 292 0.43 11.91 10.82
CA ARG A 292 -0.32 10.82 11.42
C ARG A 292 -0.84 11.27 12.78
N ARG A 293 -2.09 10.93 13.09
CA ARG A 293 -2.56 10.87 14.47
C ARG A 293 -1.87 9.68 15.12
N ASN A 294 -0.85 9.94 15.94
CA ASN A 294 -0.14 8.90 16.66
C ASN A 294 -0.55 8.91 18.13
N ASN A 295 -0.98 7.74 18.62
CA ASN A 295 -1.30 7.52 20.02
C ASN A 295 -0.01 7.24 20.79
N GLY A 296 0.28 8.09 21.77
CA GLY A 296 1.47 7.99 22.60
C GLY A 296 2.74 8.56 21.98
N LEU A 297 3.77 8.58 22.81
CA LEU A 297 5.14 8.92 22.46
C LEU A 297 5.89 7.62 22.19
N ASN A 298 6.35 7.43 20.95
CA ASN A 298 7.11 6.24 20.56
C ASN A 298 8.51 6.65 20.09
N ALA A 299 9.51 6.03 20.71
CA ALA A 299 10.87 6.00 20.21
C ALA A 299 11.16 4.64 19.57
N THR A 300 11.64 4.64 18.33
CA THR A 300 11.92 3.41 17.59
C THR A 300 13.37 3.36 17.14
N LYS A 301 13.96 2.17 17.20
CA LYS A 301 15.27 1.84 16.63
C LYS A 301 15.13 0.59 15.78
N MET A 302 15.81 0.54 14.65
CA MET A 302 15.73 -0.56 13.71
C MET A 302 17.08 -0.78 13.06
N LEU A 303 17.42 -2.04 12.84
CA LEU A 303 18.54 -2.48 12.03
C LEU A 303 18.06 -3.63 11.15
N GLY A 304 18.43 -3.64 9.88
CA GLY A 304 18.05 -4.71 8.96
C GLY A 304 19.09 -4.96 7.89
N ALA A 305 19.09 -6.19 7.40
CA ALA A 305 19.88 -6.59 6.25
C ALA A 305 19.04 -7.49 5.34
N ASN A 306 19.32 -7.43 4.04
CA ASN A 306 18.68 -8.25 3.04
C ASN A 306 19.72 -8.67 1.99
N PHE A 307 19.59 -9.89 1.47
CA PHE A 307 20.36 -10.35 0.33
C PHE A 307 19.45 -11.13 -0.63
N ALA A 308 19.76 -11.04 -1.92
CA ALA A 308 19.14 -11.86 -2.95
C ALA A 308 20.18 -12.19 -4.03
N THR A 309 20.19 -13.43 -4.51
CA THR A 309 21.08 -13.88 -5.58
C THR A 309 20.39 -14.92 -6.45
N GLU A 310 20.77 -14.99 -7.72
CA GLU A 310 20.16 -15.89 -8.69
C GLU A 310 21.22 -16.47 -9.63
N THR A 311 21.11 -17.77 -9.86
CA THR A 311 21.84 -18.55 -10.86
C THR A 311 20.82 -19.22 -11.79
N GLU A 312 21.26 -19.94 -12.82
CA GLU A 312 20.34 -20.59 -13.77
C GLU A 312 19.37 -21.58 -13.12
N LYS A 313 19.78 -22.24 -12.03
CA LYS A 313 19.00 -23.28 -11.35
C LYS A 313 18.58 -22.93 -9.93
N LEU A 314 19.18 -21.91 -9.32
CA LEU A 314 19.00 -21.61 -7.90
C LEU A 314 18.75 -20.11 -7.70
N GLU A 315 17.68 -19.80 -6.97
CA GLU A 315 17.31 -18.46 -6.54
C GLU A 315 17.29 -18.46 -5.01
N LEU A 316 18.12 -17.61 -4.39
CA LEU A 316 18.24 -17.48 -2.94
C LEU A 316 17.91 -16.05 -2.54
N GLY A 317 17.22 -15.91 -1.42
CA GLY A 317 17.03 -14.61 -0.78
C GLY A 317 16.84 -14.77 0.72
N GLY A 318 17.20 -13.75 1.47
CA GLY A 318 16.95 -13.73 2.90
C GLY A 318 17.07 -12.34 3.47
N SER A 319 16.32 -12.10 4.54
CA SER A 319 16.34 -10.83 5.26
C SER A 319 16.35 -11.07 6.76
N MET A 320 17.04 -10.21 7.49
CA MET A 320 17.02 -10.18 8.94
C MET A 320 16.74 -8.76 9.41
N ARG A 321 16.05 -8.63 10.54
CA ARG A 321 15.68 -7.35 11.10
C ARG A 321 15.61 -7.42 12.61
N TYR A 322 16.15 -6.41 13.25
CA TYR A 322 16.03 -6.10 14.65
C TYR A 322 15.25 -4.80 14.80
N ASN A 323 14.24 -4.80 15.65
CA ASN A 323 13.45 -3.62 16.00
C ASN A 323 13.44 -3.46 17.51
N TYR A 324 13.51 -2.22 17.97
CA TYR A 324 13.28 -1.84 19.34
C TYR A 324 12.28 -0.69 19.35
N ARG A 325 11.28 -0.77 20.22
CA ARG A 325 10.28 0.27 20.42
C ARG A 325 10.13 0.54 21.92
N ASP A 326 10.18 1.81 22.28
CA ASP A 326 9.83 2.32 23.59
C ASP A 326 8.60 3.22 23.43
N ALA A 327 7.51 2.90 24.12
CA ALA A 327 6.21 3.52 23.90
C ALA A 327 5.59 3.93 25.23
N ASP A 328 5.35 5.23 25.40
CA ASP A 328 4.66 5.80 26.55
C ASP A 328 3.31 6.36 26.12
N VAL A 329 2.24 5.71 26.58
CA VAL A 329 0.86 6.00 26.21
C VAL A 329 0.07 6.37 27.46
N VAL A 330 -0.31 7.63 27.55
CA VAL A 330 -1.24 8.14 28.55
C VAL A 330 -2.60 8.27 27.88
N THR A 331 -3.61 7.68 28.53
CA THR A 331 -4.98 7.60 28.04
C THR A 331 -5.92 8.15 29.09
N VAL A 332 -6.78 9.07 28.70
CA VAL A 332 -7.89 9.58 29.53
C VAL A 332 -9.19 9.18 28.84
N GLY A 333 -9.99 8.37 29.53
CA GLY A 333 -11.19 7.76 29.00
C GLY A 333 -12.44 8.18 29.77
N SER A 334 -13.53 8.36 29.05
CA SER A 334 -14.89 8.40 29.59
C SER A 334 -15.81 7.55 28.73
N SER A 335 -16.80 6.92 29.34
CA SER A 335 -17.77 6.10 28.66
C SER A 335 -19.12 6.14 29.35
N GLN A 336 -20.18 5.95 28.57
CA GLN A 336 -21.56 5.90 29.02
C GLN A 336 -22.19 4.66 28.38
N ARG A 337 -22.58 3.69 29.19
CA ARG A 337 -23.30 2.50 28.78
C ARG A 337 -24.79 2.74 28.95
N PHE A 338 -25.55 2.48 27.91
CA PHE A 338 -27.00 2.60 27.90
C PHE A 338 -27.62 1.30 28.44
N LEU A 339 -28.10 1.28 29.69
CA LEU A 339 -28.80 0.13 30.27
C LEU A 339 -30.32 0.34 30.25
N GLN A 340 -31.11 -0.66 30.68
CA GLN A 340 -32.58 -0.56 30.70
C GLN A 340 -33.08 0.20 31.94
N SER A 341 -32.34 0.10 33.05
CA SER A 341 -32.65 0.65 34.37
C SER A 341 -32.01 2.02 34.65
N GLY A 342 -31.29 2.59 33.67
CA GLY A 342 -30.52 3.83 33.79
C GLY A 342 -29.22 3.76 32.97
N ASP A 343 -28.60 4.88 32.67
CA ASP A 343 -27.28 4.87 32.01
C ASP A 343 -26.19 4.66 33.08
N SER A 344 -25.16 3.87 32.79
CA SER A 344 -23.98 3.72 33.65
C SER A 344 -22.81 4.46 33.04
N TYR A 345 -22.11 5.26 33.83
CA TYR A 345 -20.97 6.07 33.39
C TYR A 345 -19.68 5.46 33.92
N SER A 346 -18.60 5.58 33.17
CA SER A 346 -17.28 5.12 33.62
C SER A 346 -16.18 6.01 33.10
N ASN A 347 -15.26 6.38 33.98
CA ASN A 347 -14.08 7.18 33.67
C ASN A 347 -12.82 6.37 33.99
N SER A 348 -11.75 6.61 33.24
CA SER A 348 -10.46 5.96 33.47
C SER A 348 -9.27 6.84 33.10
N ASN A 349 -8.21 6.73 33.90
CA ASN A 349 -6.87 7.21 33.56
C ASN A 349 -5.96 6.00 33.42
N LYS A 350 -5.16 5.96 32.35
CA LYS A 350 -4.23 4.86 32.15
C LYS A 350 -2.90 5.36 31.61
N ALA A 351 -1.82 5.05 32.32
CA ALA A 351 -0.45 5.28 31.87
C ALA A 351 0.21 3.93 31.56
N ASN A 352 0.61 3.72 30.32
CA ASN A 352 1.33 2.53 29.88
C ASN A 352 2.72 2.89 29.40
N SER A 353 3.72 2.15 29.86
CA SER A 353 5.06 2.13 29.27
C SER A 353 5.34 0.74 28.72
N ASN A 354 5.67 0.65 27.44
CA ASN A 354 5.89 -0.62 26.76
C ASN A 354 7.21 -0.63 25.99
N LYS A 355 8.11 -1.53 26.37
CA LYS A 355 9.40 -1.76 25.73
C LYS A 355 9.36 -3.07 24.98
N GLU A 356 9.48 -3.00 23.67
CA GLU A 356 9.40 -4.14 22.77
C GLU A 356 10.73 -4.29 22.03
N THR A 357 11.24 -5.51 21.97
CA THR A 357 12.41 -5.88 21.17
C THR A 357 12.03 -7.06 20.28
N GLY A 358 12.06 -6.86 18.98
CA GLY A 358 11.72 -7.89 18.00
C GLY A 358 12.90 -8.22 17.10
N PHE A 359 13.10 -9.50 16.83
CA PHE A 359 14.02 -10.00 15.81
C PHE A 359 13.24 -10.87 14.84
N LYS A 360 13.42 -10.64 13.54
CA LYS A 360 12.80 -11.45 12.48
C LYS A 360 13.84 -11.82 11.45
N ALA A 361 13.86 -13.09 11.06
CA ALA A 361 14.68 -13.61 9.96
C ALA A 361 13.80 -14.41 9.00
N ASP A 362 13.94 -14.12 7.71
CA ASP A 362 13.23 -14.78 6.62
C ASP A 362 14.27 -15.31 5.62
N PHE A 363 14.04 -16.50 5.08
CA PHE A 363 14.84 -17.08 4.02
C PHE A 363 13.95 -17.71 2.96
N ARG A 364 14.42 -17.67 1.72
CA ARG A 364 13.76 -18.25 0.56
C ARG A 364 14.80 -18.90 -0.33
N MET A 365 14.54 -20.15 -0.66
CA MET A 365 15.27 -20.89 -1.69
C MET A 365 14.26 -21.40 -2.71
N GLU A 366 14.51 -21.16 -3.98
CA GLU A 366 13.85 -21.82 -5.10
C GLU A 366 14.91 -22.54 -5.94
N TRP A 367 14.81 -23.86 -6.00
CA TRP A 367 15.71 -24.73 -6.77
C TRP A 367 14.96 -25.41 -7.90
N ARG A 368 15.49 -25.24 -9.12
CA ARG A 368 14.96 -25.77 -10.38
C ARG A 368 16.02 -26.71 -10.97
N PRO A 369 16.13 -27.96 -10.47
CA PRO A 369 17.17 -28.89 -10.92
C PRO A 369 17.06 -29.22 -12.43
N ASP A 370 15.82 -29.27 -12.92
CA ASP A 370 15.42 -29.48 -14.32
C ASP A 370 14.21 -28.59 -14.67
N SER A 371 13.68 -28.70 -15.91
CA SER A 371 12.53 -27.89 -16.39
C SER A 371 11.16 -28.35 -15.86
N MET A 372 11.09 -29.51 -15.20
CA MET A 372 9.86 -30.16 -14.75
C MET A 372 9.68 -30.11 -13.22
N THR A 373 10.77 -29.95 -12.48
CA THR A 373 10.84 -30.04 -11.02
C THR A 373 11.16 -28.68 -10.42
N ASN A 374 10.39 -28.29 -9.41
CA ASN A 374 10.61 -27.05 -8.67
C ASN A 374 10.48 -27.32 -7.17
N ILE A 375 11.49 -26.89 -6.41
CA ILE A 375 11.58 -27.04 -4.96
C ILE A 375 11.67 -25.65 -4.34
N ILE A 376 10.70 -25.29 -3.51
CA ILE A 376 10.72 -24.05 -2.74
C ILE A 376 10.83 -24.39 -1.26
N PHE A 377 11.81 -23.80 -0.59
CA PHE A 377 11.95 -23.85 0.86
C PHE A 377 11.94 -22.44 1.43
N ARG A 378 11.09 -22.21 2.44
CA ARG A 378 10.90 -20.91 3.07
C ARG A 378 10.75 -21.06 4.59
N PRO A 379 11.86 -20.98 5.34
CA PRO A 379 11.81 -20.81 6.77
C PRO A 379 11.72 -19.33 7.15
N ASN A 380 11.00 -19.05 8.22
CA ASN A 380 11.01 -17.78 8.91
C ASN A 380 11.02 -17.99 10.42
N VAL A 381 11.76 -17.16 11.13
CA VAL A 381 11.88 -17.18 12.58
C VAL A 381 11.63 -15.77 13.09
N SER A 382 10.81 -15.62 14.13
CA SER A 382 10.69 -14.38 14.88
C SER A 382 10.90 -14.64 16.37
N TYR A 383 11.51 -13.69 17.04
CA TYR A 383 11.65 -13.66 18.49
C TYR A 383 11.32 -12.27 18.98
N ASP A 384 10.28 -12.16 19.79
CA ASP A 384 9.81 -10.89 20.31
C ASP A 384 9.82 -10.93 21.84
N LYS A 385 10.26 -9.83 22.45
CA LYS A 385 10.33 -9.64 23.89
C LYS A 385 9.65 -8.34 24.25
N THR A 386 8.67 -8.41 25.12
CA THR A 386 7.90 -7.26 25.57
C THR A 386 8.01 -7.11 27.07
N ARG A 387 8.19 -5.88 27.52
CA ARG A 387 8.09 -5.49 28.93
C ARG A 387 7.09 -4.37 29.03
N GLY A 388 5.99 -4.61 29.72
CA GLY A 388 4.93 -3.64 29.96
C GLY A 388 4.92 -3.21 31.41
N ALA A 389 4.67 -1.93 31.64
CA ALA A 389 4.21 -1.39 32.91
C ALA A 389 2.91 -0.62 32.63
N SER A 390 1.89 -0.84 33.44
CA SER A 390 0.60 -0.15 33.32
C SER A 390 0.15 0.28 34.70
N VAL A 391 -0.25 1.54 34.82
CA VAL A 391 -1.02 2.05 35.95
C VAL A 391 -2.37 2.47 35.40
N ALA A 392 -3.44 1.96 35.99
CA ALA A 392 -4.80 2.25 35.60
C ALA A 392 -5.63 2.64 36.82
N GLU A 393 -6.37 3.72 36.69
CA GLU A 393 -7.34 4.21 37.66
C GLU A 393 -8.68 4.24 36.94
N SER A 394 -9.73 3.72 37.55
CA SER A 394 -11.05 3.68 36.93
C SER A 394 -12.15 3.79 37.96
N GLY A 395 -13.28 4.35 37.53
CA GLY A 395 -14.49 4.47 38.33
C GLY A 395 -15.72 4.19 37.49
N THR A 396 -16.73 3.58 38.11
CA THR A 396 -18.06 3.40 37.53
C THR A 396 -19.08 4.17 38.37
N PHE A 397 -19.99 4.88 37.73
CA PHE A 397 -20.99 5.75 38.33
C PHE A 397 -22.40 5.41 37.81
N ASN A 398 -23.41 5.60 38.66
CA ASN A 398 -24.82 5.43 38.32
C ASN A 398 -25.47 6.70 37.75
N GLU A 399 -24.80 7.85 37.89
CA GLU A 399 -25.19 9.14 37.34
C GLU A 399 -24.02 9.78 36.59
N ASP A 400 -24.30 10.80 35.79
CA ASP A 400 -23.27 11.48 34.99
C ASP A 400 -22.35 12.29 35.91
N PRO A 401 -21.08 11.88 36.10
CA PRO A 401 -20.20 12.53 37.06
C PRO A 401 -19.81 13.96 36.63
N TYR A 402 -19.95 14.31 35.35
CA TYR A 402 -19.68 15.66 34.85
C TYR A 402 -20.72 16.69 35.31
N GLN A 403 -21.85 16.26 35.91
CA GLN A 403 -22.82 17.17 36.52
C GLN A 403 -22.35 17.70 37.88
N TYR A 404 -21.44 16.99 38.53
CA TYR A 404 -20.98 17.27 39.89
C TYR A 404 -19.61 17.93 39.91
N VAL A 405 -18.72 17.55 38.98
CA VAL A 405 -17.37 18.11 38.87
C VAL A 405 -16.99 18.37 37.42
N VAL A 406 -16.09 19.33 37.21
CA VAL A 406 -15.60 19.69 35.86
C VAL A 406 -14.82 18.54 35.23
N ASN A 407 -14.02 17.83 36.03
CA ASN A 407 -13.21 16.72 35.56
C ASN A 407 -13.29 15.53 36.55
N PRO A 408 -14.17 14.55 36.28
CA PRO A 408 -14.31 13.37 37.14
C PRO A 408 -13.06 12.49 37.22
N ASN A 409 -12.19 12.58 36.22
CA ASN A 409 -10.96 11.79 36.18
C ASN A 409 -9.95 12.20 37.27
N ASP A 410 -10.09 13.38 37.87
CA ASP A 410 -9.23 13.84 38.98
C ASP A 410 -9.57 13.11 40.30
N TYR A 411 -10.74 12.48 40.39
CA TYR A 411 -11.28 11.79 41.57
C TYR A 411 -11.30 10.25 41.42
N LEU A 412 -10.34 9.69 40.68
CA LEU A 412 -10.20 8.25 40.49
C LEU A 412 -9.11 7.63 41.36
N ASN A 413 -8.02 8.37 41.62
CA ASN A 413 -6.90 7.86 42.40
C ASN A 413 -7.21 7.85 43.90
N PHE A 414 -7.10 6.68 44.54
CA PHE A 414 -7.35 6.50 45.97
C PHE A 414 -6.47 7.34 46.90
N ASP A 415 -5.28 7.74 46.49
CA ASP A 415 -4.41 8.62 47.27
C ASP A 415 -4.89 10.08 47.25
N ASN A 416 -5.66 10.46 46.22
CA ASN A 416 -6.18 11.81 46.02
C ASN A 416 -7.64 11.97 46.43
N ILE A 417 -8.36 10.87 46.69
CA ILE A 417 -9.74 10.90 47.16
C ILE A 417 -9.73 11.25 48.65
N GLU A 418 -9.91 12.54 48.95
CA GLU A 418 -10.08 13.04 50.31
C GLU A 418 -11.43 12.63 50.90
N SER A 419 -11.63 12.86 52.20
CA SER A 419 -12.89 12.59 52.90
C SER A 419 -14.11 13.37 52.39
N ASP A 420 -13.91 14.47 51.63
CA ASP A 420 -14.97 15.27 50.99
C ASP A 420 -15.02 14.99 49.47
N ASP A 421 -15.27 13.74 49.11
CA ASP A 421 -15.36 13.31 47.71
C ASP A 421 -16.76 13.61 47.13
N PRO A 422 -16.89 14.57 46.20
CA PRO A 422 -18.19 14.99 45.65
C PRO A 422 -18.85 13.92 44.77
N LEU A 423 -18.11 12.90 44.34
CA LEU A 423 -18.61 11.81 43.50
C LEU A 423 -18.94 10.55 44.29
N ARG A 424 -18.76 10.55 45.61
CA ARG A 424 -18.88 9.35 46.45
C ARG A 424 -20.27 8.71 46.35
N ASP A 425 -21.32 9.51 46.37
CA ASP A 425 -22.71 9.02 46.41
C ASP A 425 -23.18 8.45 45.06
N THR A 426 -22.58 8.90 43.95
CA THR A 426 -22.89 8.40 42.60
C THR A 426 -21.98 7.26 42.16
N ARG A 427 -20.89 6.99 42.90
CA ARG A 427 -19.94 5.93 42.56
C ARG A 427 -20.50 4.55 42.92
N ILE A 428 -20.38 3.62 41.98
CA ILE A 428 -20.69 2.19 42.17
C ILE A 428 -19.43 1.46 42.63
N ASN A 429 -18.35 1.60 41.85
CA ASN A 429 -17.04 1.06 42.14
C ASN A 429 -15.94 2.03 41.71
N ALA A 430 -14.76 1.86 42.28
CA ALA A 430 -13.52 2.36 41.69
C ALA A 430 -12.41 1.33 41.88
N THR A 431 -11.44 1.34 40.95
CA THR A 431 -10.33 0.40 40.90
C THR A 431 -9.04 1.13 40.54
N ASN A 432 -8.02 0.96 41.39
CA ASN A 432 -6.63 1.29 41.09
C ASN A 432 -5.85 0.00 40.82
N GLU A 433 -5.15 -0.08 39.70
CA GLU A 433 -4.45 -1.27 39.24
C GLU A 433 -3.04 -0.94 38.74
N HIS A 434 -2.05 -1.66 39.25
CA HIS A 434 -0.66 -1.64 38.80
C HIS A 434 -0.32 -3.01 38.21
N ASN A 435 0.19 -3.01 36.98
CA ASN A 435 0.59 -4.22 36.27
C ASN A 435 2.03 -4.08 35.77
N LEU A 436 2.84 -5.11 36.03
CA LEU A 436 4.13 -5.32 35.38
C LEU A 436 4.07 -6.63 34.61
N SER A 437 4.37 -6.60 33.31
CA SER A 437 4.38 -7.80 32.49
C SER A 437 5.70 -7.96 31.73
N LYS A 438 6.10 -9.20 31.55
CA LYS A 438 7.25 -9.59 30.74
C LYS A 438 6.85 -10.79 29.91
N SER A 439 6.90 -10.65 28.60
CA SER A 439 6.64 -11.74 27.68
C SER A 439 7.79 -11.96 26.72
N ASN A 440 8.02 -13.22 26.37
CA ASN A 440 8.93 -13.64 25.31
C ASN A 440 8.15 -14.58 24.38
N SER A 441 8.18 -14.33 23.08
CA SER A 441 7.55 -15.20 22.08
C SER A 441 8.57 -15.60 21.02
N LEU A 442 8.82 -16.89 20.88
CA LEU A 442 9.60 -17.47 19.79
C LEU A 442 8.64 -18.14 18.80
N SER A 443 8.66 -17.71 17.54
CA SER A 443 7.94 -18.37 16.46
C SER A 443 8.90 -18.85 15.38
N ALA A 444 8.77 -20.09 14.94
CA ALA A 444 9.55 -20.65 13.85
C ALA A 444 8.62 -21.40 12.90
N ASN A 445 8.58 -20.99 11.65
CA ASN A 445 7.78 -21.65 10.62
C ASN A 445 8.67 -22.02 9.45
N ALA A 446 8.37 -23.15 8.81
CA ALA A 446 9.07 -23.59 7.61
C ALA A 446 8.07 -24.20 6.64
N THR A 447 8.16 -23.80 5.38
CA THR A 447 7.39 -24.42 4.29
C THR A 447 8.32 -25.04 3.26
N LEU A 448 8.04 -26.28 2.89
CA LEU A 448 8.67 -27.00 1.80
C LEU A 448 7.61 -27.32 0.75
N GLN A 449 7.84 -26.92 -0.49
CA GLN A 449 6.98 -27.22 -1.61
C GLN A 449 7.80 -27.90 -2.70
N LEU A 450 7.37 -29.09 -3.09
CA LEU A 450 7.91 -29.85 -4.20
C LEU A 450 6.83 -29.97 -5.26
N ASN A 451 7.09 -29.49 -6.47
CA ASN A 451 6.20 -29.70 -7.60
C ASN A 451 6.94 -30.39 -8.73
N ARG A 452 6.28 -31.37 -9.36
CA ARG A 452 6.78 -32.07 -10.54
C ARG A 452 5.71 -32.13 -11.62
N LYS A 453 6.03 -31.62 -12.81
CA LYS A 453 5.25 -31.82 -14.02
C LYS A 453 5.49 -33.23 -14.55
N LEU A 454 4.43 -33.97 -14.87
CA LEU A 454 4.51 -35.35 -15.33
C LEU A 454 4.45 -35.46 -16.85
N ASN A 455 3.82 -34.50 -17.53
CA ASN A 455 3.75 -34.42 -18.98
C ASN A 455 3.57 -32.96 -19.44
N ASN A 456 3.57 -32.75 -20.75
CA ASN A 456 3.32 -31.45 -21.37
C ASN A 456 1.83 -31.08 -21.44
N GLU A 457 0.92 -32.00 -21.10
CA GLU A 457 -0.54 -31.80 -21.14
C GLU A 457 -1.12 -31.18 -19.86
N GLY A 458 -0.25 -30.80 -18.92
CA GLY A 458 -0.63 -30.11 -17.67
C GLY A 458 -0.85 -31.03 -16.48
N ARG A 459 -0.48 -32.32 -16.57
CA ARG A 459 -0.48 -33.24 -15.42
C ARG A 459 0.64 -32.86 -14.46
N ASN A 460 0.31 -32.67 -13.18
CA ASN A 460 1.28 -32.33 -12.15
C ASN A 460 0.98 -33.01 -10.81
N ILE A 461 2.04 -33.19 -10.02
CA ILE A 461 1.98 -33.59 -8.63
C ILE A 461 2.64 -32.51 -7.80
N THR A 462 1.97 -32.05 -6.74
CA THR A 462 2.55 -31.15 -5.76
C THR A 462 2.45 -31.72 -4.37
N PHE A 463 3.58 -31.71 -3.66
CA PHE A 463 3.66 -31.93 -2.24
C PHE A 463 4.01 -30.61 -1.55
N ARG A 464 3.29 -30.29 -0.47
CA ARG A 464 3.56 -29.12 0.36
C ARG A 464 3.52 -29.53 1.82
N GLY A 465 4.67 -29.42 2.48
CA GLY A 465 4.80 -29.56 3.93
C GLY A 465 4.96 -28.20 4.59
N SER A 466 4.31 -27.99 5.73
CA SER A 466 4.60 -26.87 6.60
C SER A 466 4.74 -27.31 8.05
N PHE A 467 5.73 -26.75 8.71
CA PHE A 467 5.99 -26.89 10.14
C PHE A 467 5.89 -25.52 10.79
N GLY A 468 5.23 -25.44 11.93
CA GLY A 468 5.16 -24.25 12.78
C GLY A 468 5.39 -24.64 14.24
N TYR A 469 6.24 -23.87 14.90
CA TYR A 469 6.54 -23.94 16.32
C TYR A 469 6.33 -22.55 16.93
N GLY A 470 5.68 -22.50 18.09
CA GLY A 470 5.51 -21.31 18.90
C GLY A 470 5.81 -21.64 20.35
N ASP A 471 6.56 -20.79 21.02
CA ASP A 471 6.84 -20.85 22.45
C ASP A 471 6.65 -19.45 23.00
N ASP A 472 5.57 -19.27 23.73
CA ASP A 472 5.16 -18.00 24.31
C ASP A 472 5.23 -18.14 25.82
N ASP A 473 6.04 -17.30 26.46
CA ASP A 473 6.17 -17.25 27.91
C ASP A 473 5.80 -15.85 28.39
N SER A 474 5.03 -15.77 29.46
CA SER A 474 4.51 -14.51 29.98
C SER A 474 4.39 -14.57 31.49
N ASP A 475 5.10 -13.65 32.14
CA ASP A 475 5.02 -13.39 33.57
C ASP A 475 4.29 -12.05 33.77
N GLN A 476 3.33 -12.02 34.69
CA GLN A 476 2.59 -10.81 35.05
C GLN A 476 2.48 -10.68 36.56
N TYR A 477 2.83 -9.51 37.07
CA TYR A 477 2.47 -9.02 38.40
C TYR A 477 1.27 -8.10 38.24
N ALA A 478 0.21 -8.37 39.00
CA ALA A 478 -1.01 -7.58 39.00
C ALA A 478 -1.37 -7.23 40.45
N GLN A 479 -1.31 -5.94 40.79
CA GLN A 479 -1.75 -5.40 42.07
C GLN A 479 -2.99 -4.56 41.80
N SER A 480 -4.09 -4.85 42.48
CA SER A 480 -5.32 -4.08 42.31
C SER A 480 -6.05 -3.91 43.63
N GLU A 481 -6.61 -2.73 43.83
CA GLU A 481 -7.55 -2.42 44.90
C GLU A 481 -8.86 -1.98 44.26
N THR A 482 -9.97 -2.63 44.61
CA THR A 482 -11.31 -2.24 44.17
C THR A 482 -12.15 -1.88 45.39
N ARG A 483 -12.72 -0.68 45.39
CA ARG A 483 -13.65 -0.19 46.41
C ARG A 483 -15.07 -0.21 45.87
N TYR A 484 -15.96 -0.95 46.52
CA TYR A 484 -17.38 -1.01 46.20
C TYR A 484 -18.15 -0.12 47.18
N TYR A 485 -18.82 0.91 46.67
CA TYR A 485 -19.49 1.94 47.49
C TYR A 485 -20.95 1.57 47.82
N GLN A 486 -21.55 0.71 46.99
CA GLN A 486 -22.92 0.20 47.16
C GLN A 486 -22.98 -1.07 48.03
N ILE A 487 -21.83 -1.73 48.27
CA ILE A 487 -21.74 -2.94 49.08
C ILE A 487 -21.06 -2.60 50.40
N LYS A 488 -21.75 -2.83 51.51
CA LYS A 488 -21.20 -2.58 52.85
C LYS A 488 -20.45 -3.79 53.38
N ASN A 489 -19.31 -3.53 54.01
CA ASN A 489 -18.55 -4.52 54.76
C ASN A 489 -19.24 -4.84 56.11
N TYR A 490 -18.71 -5.83 56.84
CA TYR A 490 -19.29 -6.28 58.11
C TYR A 490 -19.29 -5.21 59.22
N LEU A 491 -18.50 -4.14 59.09
CA LEU A 491 -18.44 -2.99 59.99
C LEU A 491 -19.34 -1.83 59.55
N GLY A 492 -20.11 -2.00 58.47
CA GLY A 492 -20.98 -0.96 57.91
C GLY A 492 -20.26 0.09 57.03
N GLY A 493 -18.95 -0.04 56.81
CA GLY A 493 -18.18 0.76 55.86
C GLY A 493 -18.24 0.20 54.43
N ASP A 494 -17.54 0.81 53.48
CA ASP A 494 -17.50 0.31 52.09
C ASP A 494 -16.70 -0.99 51.97
N SER A 495 -17.07 -1.86 51.02
CA SER A 495 -16.36 -3.12 50.78
C SER A 495 -15.11 -2.87 49.93
N ILE A 496 -13.95 -3.34 50.40
CA ILE A 496 -12.66 -3.20 49.72
C ILE A 496 -12.15 -4.60 49.37
N GLU A 497 -11.76 -4.78 48.12
CA GLU A 497 -11.15 -6.00 47.59
C GLU A 497 -9.71 -5.68 47.17
N HIS A 498 -8.74 -6.25 47.87
CA HIS A 498 -7.34 -6.24 47.47
C HIS A 498 -7.03 -7.54 46.72
N ARG A 499 -6.38 -7.41 45.57
CA ARG A 499 -5.99 -8.55 44.75
C ARG A 499 -4.58 -8.34 44.22
N ASN A 500 -3.67 -9.15 44.76
CA ASN A 500 -2.24 -9.10 44.48
C ASN A 500 -1.84 -10.45 43.90
N GLN A 501 -1.45 -10.49 42.64
CA GLN A 501 -1.24 -11.74 41.92
C GLN A 501 0.03 -11.77 41.13
N TYR A 502 0.69 -12.93 41.16
CA TYR A 502 1.67 -13.32 40.18
C TYR A 502 1.08 -14.38 39.25
N ILE A 503 1.15 -14.15 37.95
CA ILE A 503 0.54 -15.01 36.94
C ILE A 503 1.59 -15.39 35.90
N THR A 504 1.78 -16.69 35.69
CA THR A 504 2.63 -17.22 34.62
C THR A 504 1.75 -17.90 33.57
N MET A 505 2.05 -17.73 32.28
CA MET A 505 1.25 -18.27 31.18
C MET A 505 2.10 -18.89 30.04
N PRO A 506 3.00 -19.85 30.30
CA PRO A 506 3.70 -20.53 29.23
C PRO A 506 2.74 -21.27 28.28
N THR A 507 2.93 -21.09 26.99
CA THR A 507 2.13 -21.70 25.93
C THR A 507 3.05 -22.25 24.83
N LYS A 508 2.87 -23.54 24.51
CA LYS A 508 3.62 -24.23 23.45
C LYS A 508 2.71 -24.67 22.34
N ASN A 509 3.04 -24.25 21.13
CA ASN A 509 2.26 -24.44 19.93
C ASN A 509 3.06 -25.25 18.89
N TYR A 510 2.47 -26.32 18.38
CA TYR A 510 2.98 -27.10 17.26
C TYR A 510 1.92 -27.20 16.18
N ASN A 511 2.29 -26.92 14.93
CA ASN A 511 1.40 -27.02 13.78
C ASN A 511 2.11 -27.71 12.62
N TYR A 512 1.62 -28.89 12.25
CA TYR A 512 2.11 -29.65 11.11
C TYR A 512 1.03 -29.69 10.05
N THR A 513 1.37 -29.38 8.81
CA THR A 513 0.46 -29.58 7.69
C THR A 513 1.19 -30.26 6.56
N ALA A 514 0.57 -31.30 6.00
CA ALA A 514 1.04 -31.99 4.81
C ALA A 514 -0.09 -31.97 3.78
N GLN A 515 0.21 -31.48 2.58
CA GLN A 515 -0.74 -31.39 1.49
C GLN A 515 -0.18 -32.08 0.25
N PHE A 516 -0.97 -33.00 -0.29
CA PHE A 516 -0.74 -33.63 -1.58
C PHE A 516 -1.80 -33.13 -2.55
N THR A 517 -1.39 -32.73 -3.75
CA THR A 517 -2.30 -32.29 -4.81
C THR A 517 -1.93 -32.97 -6.11
N TYR A 518 -2.93 -33.53 -6.78
CA TYR A 518 -2.83 -34.14 -8.09
C TYR A 518 -3.82 -33.47 -9.05
N SER A 519 -3.35 -33.15 -10.24
CA SER A 519 -4.19 -32.56 -11.29
C SER A 519 -4.09 -33.39 -12.56
N GLU A 520 -5.25 -33.89 -13.00
CA GLU A 520 -5.39 -34.70 -14.20
C GLU A 520 -6.11 -33.91 -15.31
N PRO A 521 -5.51 -33.76 -16.50
CA PRO A 521 -6.21 -33.23 -17.66
C PRO A 521 -7.19 -34.28 -18.20
N ILE A 522 -8.49 -34.16 -17.89
CA ILE A 522 -9.52 -35.11 -18.34
C ILE A 522 -10.07 -34.76 -19.73
N ALA A 523 -9.94 -33.50 -20.15
CA ALA A 523 -10.28 -33.04 -21.50
C ALA A 523 -9.48 -31.77 -21.83
N ARG A 524 -9.53 -31.32 -23.10
CA ARG A 524 -8.87 -30.06 -23.51
C ARG A 524 -9.37 -28.91 -22.63
N ALA A 525 -8.43 -28.24 -21.94
CA ALA A 525 -8.72 -27.13 -21.04
C ALA A 525 -9.61 -27.49 -19.82
N THR A 526 -9.75 -28.78 -19.50
CA THR A 526 -10.51 -29.26 -18.33
C THR A 526 -9.64 -30.14 -17.45
N PHE A 527 -9.55 -29.78 -16.17
CA PHE A 527 -8.69 -30.45 -15.19
C PHE A 527 -9.53 -30.93 -14.01
N LEU A 528 -9.34 -32.19 -13.64
CA LEU A 528 -9.82 -32.75 -12.39
C LEU A 528 -8.72 -32.63 -11.35
N GLN A 529 -9.04 -32.05 -10.20
CA GLN A 529 -8.09 -31.79 -9.12
C GLN A 529 -8.50 -32.55 -7.88
N PHE A 530 -7.57 -33.34 -7.38
CA PHE A 530 -7.68 -34.00 -6.10
C PHE A 530 -6.63 -33.40 -5.16
N SER A 531 -7.06 -32.92 -3.99
CA SER A 531 -6.16 -32.44 -2.95
C SER A 531 -6.51 -33.11 -1.62
N TYR A 532 -5.49 -33.60 -0.94
CA TYR A 532 -5.61 -34.11 0.42
C TYR A 532 -4.66 -33.33 1.31
N ARG A 533 -5.21 -32.64 2.31
CA ARG A 533 -4.46 -31.87 3.30
C ARG A 533 -4.73 -32.43 4.69
N PHE A 534 -3.69 -32.95 5.32
CA PHE A 534 -3.69 -33.33 6.72
C PHE A 534 -3.10 -32.19 7.56
N GLN A 535 -3.75 -31.84 8.66
CA GLN A 535 -3.29 -30.86 9.63
C GLN A 535 -3.36 -31.44 11.04
N TYR A 536 -2.26 -31.32 11.77
CA TYR A 536 -2.18 -31.61 13.20
C TYR A 536 -1.74 -30.34 13.94
N LYS A 537 -2.50 -29.95 14.95
CA LYS A 537 -2.15 -28.88 15.88
C LYS A 537 -2.11 -29.41 17.30
N ASN A 538 -1.07 -29.06 18.04
CA ASN A 538 -1.01 -29.24 19.48
C ASN A 538 -0.75 -27.88 20.14
N SER A 539 -1.56 -27.51 21.11
CA SER A 539 -1.41 -26.29 21.90
C SER A 539 -1.50 -26.67 23.36
N LYS A 540 -0.42 -26.51 24.12
CA LYS A 540 -0.42 -26.65 25.58
C LYS A 540 -0.34 -25.26 26.18
N SER A 541 -1.22 -24.93 27.10
CA SER A 541 -1.24 -23.67 27.82
C SER A 541 -1.41 -23.95 29.30
N ASP A 542 -0.43 -23.49 30.08
CA ASP A 542 -0.43 -23.65 31.52
C ASP A 542 -0.48 -22.24 32.11
N LYS A 543 -1.57 -21.90 32.79
CA LYS A 543 -1.72 -20.65 33.53
C LYS A 543 -1.66 -20.96 35.02
N SER A 544 -0.63 -20.49 35.69
CA SER A 544 -0.53 -20.58 37.15
C SER A 544 -0.75 -19.20 37.76
N THR A 545 -1.61 -19.12 38.76
CA THR A 545 -1.92 -17.88 39.50
C THR A 545 -1.55 -18.08 40.96
N TYR A 546 -0.76 -17.16 41.49
CA TYR A 546 -0.35 -17.13 42.90
C TYR A 546 -0.90 -15.86 43.52
N ASP A 547 -1.52 -15.98 44.69
CA ASP A 547 -2.01 -14.83 45.47
C ASP A 547 -0.90 -14.37 46.42
N LEU A 548 -0.38 -13.17 46.20
CA LEU A 548 0.72 -12.64 47.00
C LEU A 548 0.23 -12.07 48.34
N GLY A 549 -1.08 -11.99 48.55
CA GLY A 549 -1.70 -11.49 49.78
C GLY A 549 -1.46 -10.01 50.03
N TYR A 550 -1.97 -9.52 51.16
CA TYR A 550 -1.75 -8.16 51.67
C TYR A 550 -0.98 -8.21 53.01
N PRO A 551 -0.02 -7.30 53.26
CA PRO A 551 0.46 -6.21 52.40
C PRO A 551 1.65 -6.65 51.53
N TRP A 552 1.43 -6.78 50.22
CA TRP A 552 2.50 -6.93 49.22
C TRP A 552 2.45 -5.73 48.27
N ASP A 553 3.62 -5.16 47.95
CA ASP A 553 3.75 -4.10 46.96
C ASP A 553 4.43 -4.61 45.68
N ILE A 554 4.00 -4.08 44.52
CA ILE A 554 4.53 -4.49 43.22
C ILE A 554 6.04 -4.23 43.05
N ASN A 555 6.62 -3.36 43.88
CA ASN A 555 8.05 -3.08 43.89
C ASN A 555 8.88 -4.02 44.79
N ASP A 556 8.23 -4.83 45.65
CA ASP A 556 8.91 -5.72 46.59
C ASP A 556 9.47 -7.00 45.94
N GLY A 557 9.03 -7.32 44.72
CA GLY A 557 9.40 -8.56 44.03
C GLY A 557 8.65 -9.80 44.54
N LEU A 558 9.07 -11.00 44.12
CA LEU A 558 8.43 -12.24 44.57
C LEU A 558 8.85 -12.59 46.01
N PRO A 559 7.89 -12.85 46.92
CA PRO A 559 8.19 -13.41 48.24
C PRO A 559 8.89 -14.77 48.14
N GLU A 560 9.81 -15.09 49.06
CA GLU A 560 10.59 -16.35 49.03
C GLU A 560 9.71 -17.63 48.98
N ASN A 561 8.50 -17.59 49.54
CA ASN A 561 7.56 -18.73 49.59
C ASN A 561 6.31 -18.54 48.72
N TYR A 562 6.35 -17.69 47.69
CA TYR A 562 5.16 -17.37 46.87
C TYR A 562 4.51 -18.63 46.24
N GLU A 563 5.27 -19.68 45.97
CA GLU A 563 4.77 -20.94 45.41
C GLU A 563 3.73 -21.62 46.31
N THR A 564 3.81 -21.41 47.63
CA THR A 564 2.82 -21.92 48.60
C THR A 564 1.47 -21.22 48.47
N ALA A 565 1.42 -20.05 47.84
CA ALA A 565 0.23 -19.25 47.66
C ALA A 565 -0.44 -19.48 46.29
N TYR A 566 -0.24 -20.68 45.71
CA TYR A 566 -0.89 -21.10 44.46
C TYR A 566 -2.42 -21.17 44.62
N VAL A 567 -3.15 -20.55 43.68
CA VAL A 567 -4.62 -20.52 43.68
C VAL A 567 -5.16 -21.43 42.59
N ASP A 568 -5.65 -22.60 42.97
CA ASP A 568 -6.10 -23.63 42.02
C ASP A 568 -7.35 -23.21 41.22
N SER A 569 -8.25 -22.41 41.82
CA SER A 569 -9.47 -21.93 41.16
C SER A 569 -9.22 -20.90 40.05
N LEU A 570 -8.08 -20.20 40.07
CA LEU A 570 -7.69 -19.19 39.08
C LEU A 570 -6.64 -19.71 38.08
N SER A 571 -6.03 -20.85 38.41
CA SER A 571 -5.04 -21.55 37.60
C SER A 571 -5.70 -22.55 36.65
N LYS A 572 -5.12 -22.78 35.47
CA LYS A 572 -5.61 -23.75 34.49
C LYS A 572 -4.47 -24.45 33.75
N ASP A 573 -4.62 -25.73 33.47
CA ASP A 573 -3.83 -26.47 32.48
C ASP A 573 -4.77 -26.89 31.35
N ALA A 574 -4.41 -26.58 30.12
CA ALA A 574 -5.17 -26.95 28.93
C ALA A 574 -4.26 -27.48 27.82
N GLU A 575 -4.49 -28.72 27.39
CA GLU A 575 -3.86 -29.30 26.20
C GLU A 575 -4.91 -29.54 25.10
N TYR A 576 -4.69 -28.90 23.95
CA TYR A 576 -5.56 -28.97 22.80
C TYR A 576 -4.88 -29.68 21.63
N LYS A 577 -5.40 -30.85 21.26
CA LYS A 577 -4.95 -31.66 20.13
C LYS A 577 -6.01 -31.65 19.04
N TYR A 578 -5.65 -31.20 17.84
CA TYR A 578 -6.57 -31.06 16.72
C TYR A 578 -6.04 -31.74 15.47
N PHE A 579 -6.84 -32.67 14.95
CA PHE A 579 -6.61 -33.40 13.73
C PHE A 579 -7.67 -32.97 12.71
N ASN A 580 -7.23 -32.54 11.54
CA ASN A 580 -8.12 -32.14 10.46
C ASN A 580 -7.65 -32.76 9.16
N HIS A 581 -8.56 -33.46 8.52
CA HIS A 581 -8.37 -33.99 7.18
C HIS A 581 -9.23 -33.14 6.25
N ASP A 582 -8.65 -32.59 5.20
CA ASP A 582 -9.37 -31.86 4.15
C ASP A 582 -9.17 -32.63 2.84
N ILE A 583 -10.25 -33.25 2.38
CA ILE A 583 -10.30 -34.00 1.12
C ILE A 583 -11.08 -33.13 0.15
N SER A 584 -10.39 -32.57 -0.83
CA SER A 584 -10.94 -31.63 -1.80
C SER A 584 -10.97 -32.25 -3.19
N LEU A 585 -12.13 -32.19 -3.83
CA LEU A 585 -12.31 -32.53 -5.24
C LEU A 585 -12.80 -31.29 -5.99
N GLY A 586 -12.11 -30.93 -7.07
CA GLY A 586 -12.44 -29.75 -7.87
C GLY A 586 -12.38 -30.05 -9.36
N LEU A 587 -13.30 -29.46 -10.10
CA LEU A 587 -13.32 -29.45 -11.55
C LEU A 587 -12.98 -28.04 -12.03
N ARG A 588 -12.03 -27.95 -12.96
CA ARG A 588 -11.55 -26.67 -13.47
C ARG A 588 -11.59 -26.60 -14.98
N PHE A 589 -12.26 -25.59 -15.50
CA PHE A 589 -12.31 -25.25 -16.93
C PHE A 589 -11.48 -24.00 -17.17
N ILE A 590 -10.45 -24.06 -18.01
CA ILE A 590 -9.51 -22.97 -18.27
C ILE A 590 -9.49 -22.64 -19.76
N ARG A 591 -10.33 -21.70 -20.18
CA ARG A 591 -10.25 -21.12 -21.53
C ARG A 591 -9.67 -19.71 -21.48
N GLU A 592 -9.34 -19.16 -22.63
CA GLU A 592 -8.72 -17.83 -22.74
C GLU A 592 -9.65 -16.72 -22.20
N LYS A 593 -10.94 -16.77 -22.53
CA LYS A 593 -11.95 -15.77 -22.09
C LYS A 593 -12.60 -16.08 -20.74
N TYR A 594 -12.65 -17.34 -20.30
CA TYR A 594 -13.32 -17.69 -19.06
C TYR A 594 -12.61 -18.84 -18.34
N GLN A 595 -12.60 -18.76 -17.02
CA GLN A 595 -12.09 -19.79 -16.13
C GLN A 595 -13.16 -20.08 -15.08
N LEU A 596 -13.48 -21.34 -14.87
CA LEU A 596 -14.44 -21.79 -13.86
C LEU A 596 -13.78 -22.89 -13.05
N SER A 597 -13.65 -22.69 -11.76
CA SER A 597 -13.26 -23.71 -10.79
C SER A 597 -14.44 -23.95 -9.87
N ALA A 598 -14.98 -25.16 -9.86
CA ALA A 598 -16.03 -25.57 -8.94
C ALA A 598 -15.55 -26.81 -8.17
N GLY A 599 -15.69 -26.81 -6.86
CA GLY A 599 -15.25 -27.92 -6.04
C GLY A 599 -16.00 -28.02 -4.73
N MET A 600 -15.63 -29.06 -3.99
CA MET A 600 -16.13 -29.31 -2.66
C MET A 600 -15.02 -29.95 -1.82
N SER A 601 -14.90 -29.48 -0.59
CA SER A 601 -14.00 -30.06 0.41
C SER A 601 -14.81 -30.76 1.50
N LEU A 602 -14.44 -31.99 1.83
CA LEU A 602 -14.94 -32.74 2.99
C LEU A 602 -13.90 -32.65 4.09
N GLN A 603 -14.34 -32.28 5.30
CA GLN A 603 -13.46 -31.92 6.41
C GLN A 603 -13.82 -32.67 7.70
N PRO A 604 -13.52 -33.99 7.81
CA PRO A 604 -13.58 -34.67 9.10
C PRO A 604 -12.49 -34.15 10.04
N GLN A 605 -12.93 -33.75 11.22
CA GLN A 605 -12.14 -33.12 12.27
C GLN A 605 -12.29 -33.93 13.56
N ASN A 606 -11.18 -34.14 14.25
CA ASN A 606 -11.18 -34.68 15.60
C ASN A 606 -10.41 -33.73 16.51
N THR A 607 -11.01 -33.38 17.64
CA THR A 607 -10.46 -32.46 18.61
C THR A 607 -10.45 -33.14 19.97
N LYS A 608 -9.31 -33.16 20.64
CA LYS A 608 -9.17 -33.57 22.05
C LYS A 608 -8.78 -32.36 22.88
N LEU A 609 -9.50 -32.15 23.96
CA LEU A 609 -9.15 -31.20 25.02
C LEU A 609 -8.92 -32.00 26.29
N SER A 610 -7.74 -31.85 26.88
CA SER A 610 -7.50 -32.14 28.29
C SER A 610 -7.51 -30.81 29.03
N TYR A 611 -8.32 -30.68 30.08
CA TYR A 611 -8.52 -29.43 30.79
C TYR A 611 -8.61 -29.66 32.29
N LYS A 612 -7.88 -28.86 33.05
CA LYS A 612 -7.93 -28.81 34.51
C LYS A 612 -8.03 -27.37 35.00
N LYS A 613 -8.99 -27.08 35.90
CA LYS A 613 -9.11 -25.81 36.63
C LYS A 613 -9.77 -26.09 37.99
N GLY A 614 -9.08 -25.82 39.09
CA GLY A 614 -9.54 -26.28 40.41
C GLY A 614 -9.71 -27.80 40.45
N ASP A 615 -10.80 -28.22 41.10
CA ASP A 615 -11.26 -29.62 41.12
C ASP A 615 -11.87 -30.10 39.78
N TYR A 616 -12.12 -29.18 38.83
CA TYR A 616 -12.71 -29.54 37.56
C TYR A 616 -11.64 -30.06 36.60
N MET A 617 -11.67 -31.38 36.36
CA MET A 617 -10.82 -32.07 35.39
C MET A 617 -11.68 -32.74 34.33
N THR A 618 -11.42 -32.48 33.05
CA THR A 618 -12.16 -33.09 31.95
C THR A 618 -11.26 -33.42 30.76
N ASP A 619 -11.45 -34.62 30.23
CA ASP A 619 -10.91 -35.04 28.94
C ASP A 619 -12.06 -35.20 27.96
N THR A 620 -12.21 -34.24 27.05
CA THR A 620 -13.30 -34.22 26.07
C THR A 620 -12.76 -34.46 24.67
N THR A 621 -13.44 -35.32 23.92
CA THR A 621 -13.17 -35.54 22.49
C THR A 621 -14.39 -35.15 21.67
N ARG A 622 -14.18 -34.36 20.61
CA ARG A 622 -15.23 -33.98 19.66
C ARG A 622 -14.83 -34.41 18.26
N THR A 623 -15.72 -35.11 17.58
CA THR A 623 -15.60 -35.45 16.16
C THR A 623 -16.65 -34.66 15.39
N VAL A 624 -16.24 -33.95 14.35
CA VAL A 624 -17.13 -33.13 13.51
C VAL A 624 -16.85 -33.43 12.05
N PHE A 625 -17.91 -33.47 11.24
CA PHE A 625 -17.80 -33.54 9.79
C PHE A 625 -18.33 -32.24 9.19
N ASN A 626 -17.46 -31.53 8.46
CA ASN A 626 -17.84 -30.31 7.76
C ASN A 626 -17.76 -30.50 6.24
N PHE A 627 -18.56 -29.74 5.50
CA PHE A 627 -18.48 -29.62 4.05
C PHE A 627 -18.27 -28.16 3.67
N ALA A 628 -17.40 -27.91 2.69
CA ALA A 628 -17.02 -26.56 2.28
C ALA A 628 -17.05 -26.47 0.73
N PRO A 629 -18.17 -26.02 0.13
CA PRO A 629 -18.24 -25.79 -1.30
C PRO A 629 -17.41 -24.55 -1.69
N ASN A 630 -16.75 -24.62 -2.84
CA ASN A 630 -16.03 -23.50 -3.42
C ASN A 630 -16.36 -23.33 -4.91
N LEU A 631 -16.58 -22.08 -5.32
CA LEU A 631 -16.78 -21.70 -6.71
C LEU A 631 -15.97 -20.44 -7.00
N ASP A 632 -15.18 -20.48 -8.07
CA ASP A 632 -14.42 -19.35 -8.59
C ASP A 632 -14.70 -19.25 -10.08
N PHE A 633 -15.36 -18.17 -10.49
CA PHE A 633 -15.64 -17.87 -11.87
C PHE A 633 -14.94 -16.58 -12.26
N ARG A 634 -14.14 -16.65 -13.33
CA ARG A 634 -13.42 -15.52 -13.88
C ARG A 634 -13.76 -15.37 -15.35
N TYR A 635 -14.21 -14.19 -15.76
CA TYR A 635 -14.45 -13.83 -17.15
C TYR A 635 -13.53 -12.67 -17.55
N ARG A 636 -12.70 -12.88 -18.57
CA ARG A 636 -11.79 -11.88 -19.13
C ARG A 636 -12.41 -11.32 -20.41
N PHE A 637 -12.95 -10.10 -20.32
CA PHE A 637 -13.47 -9.37 -21.48
C PHE A 637 -12.34 -8.92 -22.40
N SER A 638 -11.19 -8.55 -21.82
CA SER A 638 -9.97 -8.21 -22.52
C SER A 638 -8.76 -8.51 -21.62
N LYS A 639 -7.54 -8.19 -22.10
CA LYS A 639 -6.30 -8.31 -21.32
C LYS A 639 -6.30 -7.44 -20.05
N VAL A 640 -7.10 -6.38 -20.02
CA VAL A 640 -7.18 -5.40 -18.91
C VAL A 640 -8.56 -5.26 -18.29
N SER A 641 -9.54 -6.04 -18.73
CA SER A 641 -10.89 -6.04 -18.17
C SER A 641 -11.32 -7.45 -17.78
N GLN A 642 -11.57 -7.65 -16.49
CA GLN A 642 -12.02 -8.93 -15.96
C GLN A 642 -13.10 -8.75 -14.87
N LEU A 643 -13.98 -9.74 -14.82
CA LEU A 643 -14.95 -9.98 -13.76
C LEU A 643 -14.57 -11.29 -13.07
N ARG A 644 -14.49 -11.27 -11.74
CA ARG A 644 -14.26 -12.45 -10.91
C ARG A 644 -15.36 -12.54 -9.86
N ILE A 645 -16.01 -13.69 -9.77
CA ILE A 645 -17.02 -14.00 -8.77
C ILE A 645 -16.52 -15.23 -8.01
N THR A 646 -16.41 -15.10 -6.70
CA THR A 646 -16.00 -16.20 -5.82
C THR A 646 -17.06 -16.44 -4.77
N TYR A 647 -17.36 -17.70 -4.51
CA TYR A 647 -18.21 -18.15 -3.43
C TYR A 647 -17.44 -19.19 -2.61
N ARG A 648 -17.43 -19.04 -1.29
CA ARG A 648 -16.84 -20.00 -0.36
C ARG A 648 -17.77 -20.19 0.83
N GLY A 649 -18.09 -21.46 1.11
CA GLY A 649 -18.72 -21.86 2.36
C GLY A 649 -17.65 -22.30 3.35
N ARG A 650 -17.70 -21.79 4.59
CA ARG A 650 -16.75 -22.18 5.64
C ARG A 650 -17.47 -22.42 6.96
N SER A 651 -17.24 -23.58 7.55
CA SER A 651 -17.64 -23.89 8.92
C SER A 651 -16.58 -23.40 9.91
N SER A 652 -17.02 -22.81 11.02
CA SER A 652 -16.17 -22.43 12.15
C SER A 652 -16.73 -23.01 13.43
N GLN A 653 -15.88 -23.76 14.13
CA GLN A 653 -16.24 -24.49 15.32
C GLN A 653 -16.13 -23.59 16.57
N PRO A 654 -17.03 -23.71 17.56
CA PRO A 654 -16.83 -23.11 18.86
C PRO A 654 -15.55 -23.66 19.49
N SER A 655 -14.82 -22.82 20.23
CA SER A 655 -13.72 -23.28 21.08
C SER A 655 -14.25 -24.32 22.06
N MET A 656 -13.42 -25.29 22.41
CA MET A 656 -13.83 -26.32 23.36
C MET A 656 -14.02 -25.72 24.77
N GLU A 657 -13.24 -24.70 25.14
CA GLU A 657 -13.46 -23.93 26.38
C GLU A 657 -14.86 -23.29 26.43
N ASN A 658 -15.36 -22.74 25.31
CA ASN A 658 -16.71 -22.15 25.28
C ASN A 658 -17.83 -23.19 25.44
N LEU A 659 -17.53 -24.49 25.30
CA LEU A 659 -18.47 -25.59 25.51
C LEU A 659 -18.46 -26.10 26.95
N LEU A 660 -17.42 -25.79 27.73
CA LEU A 660 -17.34 -26.22 29.12
C LEU A 660 -18.24 -25.32 29.98
N PRO A 661 -19.18 -25.85 30.78
CA PRO A 661 -20.06 -25.05 31.63
C PRO A 661 -19.32 -24.60 32.90
N ILE A 662 -18.13 -24.01 32.73
CA ILE A 662 -17.28 -23.51 33.80
C ILE A 662 -17.46 -22.00 33.93
N VAL A 663 -17.38 -21.51 35.16
CA VAL A 663 -17.37 -20.07 35.47
C VAL A 663 -15.92 -19.61 35.49
N ASP A 664 -15.61 -18.60 34.68
CA ASP A 664 -14.36 -17.86 34.74
C ASP A 664 -14.58 -16.52 35.43
N ASN A 665 -14.15 -16.46 36.69
CA ASN A 665 -14.16 -15.29 37.56
C ASN A 665 -12.75 -14.69 37.74
N SER A 666 -11.83 -14.95 36.81
CA SER A 666 -10.51 -14.31 36.82
C SER A 666 -10.57 -12.77 36.80
N ASN A 667 -11.72 -12.18 36.44
CA ASN A 667 -12.04 -10.77 36.65
C ASN A 667 -13.45 -10.68 37.25
N PRO A 668 -13.61 -10.26 38.52
CA PRO A 668 -14.92 -10.17 39.18
C PRO A 668 -15.92 -9.25 38.49
N LEU A 669 -15.44 -8.20 37.80
CA LEU A 669 -16.28 -7.27 37.03
C LEU A 669 -16.65 -7.81 35.63
N ASN A 670 -16.07 -8.94 35.20
CA ASN A 670 -16.35 -9.56 33.91
C ASN A 670 -16.25 -11.09 34.01
N ILE A 671 -17.35 -11.70 34.46
CA ILE A 671 -17.49 -13.14 34.64
C ILE A 671 -17.92 -13.76 33.30
N ARG A 672 -17.31 -14.88 32.94
CA ARG A 672 -17.69 -15.64 31.72
C ARG A 672 -18.17 -17.03 32.08
N VAL A 673 -19.22 -17.49 31.42
CA VAL A 673 -19.76 -18.84 31.60
C VAL A 673 -19.87 -19.51 30.25
N GLY A 674 -19.32 -20.72 30.08
CA GLY A 674 -19.44 -21.45 28.83
C GLY A 674 -20.82 -22.09 28.62
N ASN A 675 -21.10 -22.50 27.38
CA ASN A 675 -22.37 -23.08 26.96
C ASN A 675 -22.15 -24.39 26.16
N PRO A 676 -22.44 -25.55 26.75
CA PRO A 676 -22.32 -26.85 26.08
C PRO A 676 -23.18 -27.02 24.82
N GLY A 677 -24.24 -26.22 24.68
CA GLY A 677 -25.20 -26.30 23.57
C GLY A 677 -24.76 -25.61 22.27
N LEU A 678 -23.54 -25.06 22.20
CA LEU A 678 -23.11 -24.30 21.02
C LEU A 678 -22.94 -25.19 19.79
N LYS A 679 -23.65 -24.81 18.73
CA LYS A 679 -23.53 -25.37 17.38
C LYS A 679 -22.44 -24.66 16.59
N PRO A 680 -21.82 -25.35 15.61
CA PRO A 680 -20.90 -24.72 14.67
C PRO A 680 -21.57 -23.64 13.84
N SER A 681 -20.81 -22.56 13.58
CA SER A 681 -21.24 -21.48 12.70
C SER A 681 -20.87 -21.80 11.25
N PHE A 682 -21.69 -21.36 10.31
CA PHE A 682 -21.42 -21.54 8.88
C PHE A 682 -21.50 -20.19 8.16
N ALA A 683 -20.39 -19.75 7.58
CA ALA A 683 -20.29 -18.50 6.86
C ALA A 683 -20.34 -18.75 5.34
N HIS A 684 -21.24 -18.04 4.67
CA HIS A 684 -21.27 -17.90 3.21
C HIS A 684 -20.59 -16.59 2.85
N THR A 685 -19.50 -16.66 2.09
CA THR A 685 -18.82 -15.46 1.58
C THR A 685 -18.90 -15.44 0.07
N MET A 686 -19.54 -14.41 -0.48
CA MET A 686 -19.58 -14.10 -1.90
C MET A 686 -18.77 -12.84 -2.17
N ARG A 687 -17.81 -12.91 -3.08
CA ARG A 687 -17.03 -11.75 -3.52
C ARG A 687 -17.17 -11.57 -5.02
N LEU A 688 -17.53 -10.37 -5.43
CA LEU A 688 -17.48 -9.92 -6.81
C LEU A 688 -16.37 -8.89 -6.92
N PHE A 689 -15.51 -9.07 -7.90
CA PHE A 689 -14.47 -8.12 -8.25
C PHE A 689 -14.49 -7.87 -9.75
N TYR A 690 -14.67 -6.62 -10.14
CA TYR A 690 -14.57 -6.18 -11.51
C TYR A 690 -13.48 -5.11 -11.60
N ASN A 691 -12.63 -5.19 -12.61
CA ASN A 691 -11.72 -4.10 -12.94
C ASN A 691 -11.57 -3.96 -14.44
N THR A 692 -11.33 -2.72 -14.87
CA THR A 692 -11.03 -2.37 -16.26
C THR A 692 -10.11 -1.16 -16.31
N TYR A 693 -9.28 -1.07 -17.34
CA TYR A 693 -8.35 0.05 -17.53
C TYR A 693 -8.20 0.42 -19.00
N ASN A 694 -8.18 1.72 -19.29
CA ASN A 694 -7.96 2.30 -20.61
C ASN A 694 -6.69 3.17 -20.56
N ALA A 695 -5.61 2.73 -21.20
CA ALA A 695 -4.32 3.43 -21.19
C ALA A 695 -4.36 4.79 -21.90
N GLU A 696 -5.09 4.91 -23.01
CA GLU A 696 -5.13 6.15 -23.80
C GLU A 696 -5.69 7.31 -22.96
N LYS A 697 -6.77 7.02 -22.23
CA LYS A 697 -7.45 7.96 -21.33
C LYS A 697 -6.89 7.94 -19.90
N GLN A 698 -5.91 7.08 -19.61
CA GLN A 698 -5.42 6.78 -18.25
C GLN A 698 -6.58 6.59 -17.26
N ARG A 699 -7.59 5.82 -17.67
CA ARG A 699 -8.86 5.68 -16.94
C ARG A 699 -9.01 4.26 -16.41
N GLY A 700 -9.17 4.11 -15.10
CA GLY A 700 -9.49 2.85 -14.45
C GLY A 700 -10.87 2.90 -13.80
N ILE A 701 -11.54 1.75 -13.82
CA ILE A 701 -12.75 1.51 -13.04
C ILE A 701 -12.53 0.20 -12.30
N MET A 702 -12.84 0.20 -11.01
CA MET A 702 -12.86 -1.02 -10.22
C MET A 702 -14.10 -1.07 -9.34
N THR A 703 -14.58 -2.28 -9.10
CA THR A 703 -15.74 -2.53 -8.26
C THR A 703 -15.47 -3.77 -7.45
N HIS A 704 -15.60 -3.66 -6.14
CA HIS A 704 -15.48 -4.76 -5.21
C HIS A 704 -16.75 -4.85 -4.38
N VAL A 705 -17.40 -6.01 -4.41
CA VAL A 705 -18.56 -6.29 -3.56
C VAL A 705 -18.26 -7.54 -2.76
N ASN A 706 -18.41 -7.45 -1.44
CA ASN A 706 -18.25 -8.56 -0.52
C ASN A 706 -19.54 -8.70 0.30
N PHE A 707 -20.13 -9.88 0.25
CA PHE A 707 -21.30 -10.23 1.03
C PHE A 707 -20.98 -11.44 1.89
N THR A 708 -21.18 -11.30 3.20
CA THR A 708 -21.03 -12.39 4.15
C THR A 708 -22.31 -12.57 4.93
N ALA A 709 -22.83 -13.79 4.96
CA ALA A 709 -23.94 -14.19 5.82
C ALA A 709 -23.51 -15.35 6.70
N THR A 710 -23.78 -15.27 8.00
CA THR A 710 -23.36 -16.29 8.96
C THR A 710 -24.57 -16.92 9.62
N GLN A 711 -24.67 -18.24 9.48
CA GLN A 711 -25.62 -19.07 10.21
C GLN A 711 -25.01 -19.51 11.54
N ASN A 712 -25.84 -19.61 12.58
CA ASN A 712 -25.46 -19.99 13.94
C ASN A 712 -24.25 -19.19 14.46
N SER A 713 -24.24 -17.88 14.19
CA SER A 713 -23.22 -16.98 14.74
C SER A 713 -23.21 -17.08 16.27
N ILE A 714 -22.05 -16.96 16.90
CA ILE A 714 -21.95 -17.00 18.36
C ILE A 714 -21.97 -15.55 18.87
N SER A 715 -22.94 -15.23 19.72
CA SER A 715 -23.11 -13.93 20.37
C SER A 715 -23.23 -14.12 21.88
N ASN A 716 -22.74 -13.18 22.68
CA ASN A 716 -22.85 -13.27 24.14
C ASN A 716 -24.20 -12.70 24.58
N SER A 717 -24.91 -13.43 25.43
CA SER A 717 -25.90 -12.85 26.35
C SER A 717 -25.14 -12.30 27.56
N THR A 718 -25.45 -11.07 27.97
CA THR A 718 -24.77 -10.39 29.08
C THR A 718 -25.77 -9.92 30.12
N VAL A 719 -25.54 -10.31 31.37
CA VAL A 719 -26.25 -9.84 32.56
C VAL A 719 -25.40 -8.79 33.26
N TYR A 720 -25.94 -7.59 33.51
CA TYR A 720 -25.26 -6.52 34.24
C TYR A 720 -25.68 -6.50 35.70
N ASP A 721 -24.73 -6.39 36.63
CA ASP A 721 -24.99 -6.23 38.07
C ASP A 721 -24.79 -4.75 38.48
N GLU A 722 -25.86 -4.13 38.95
CA GLU A 722 -25.90 -2.70 39.29
C GLU A 722 -25.17 -2.40 40.61
N ASN A 723 -25.03 -3.39 41.50
CA ASN A 723 -24.39 -3.19 42.80
C ASN A 723 -22.86 -3.22 42.70
N THR A 724 -22.34 -4.08 41.82
CA THR A 724 -20.90 -4.26 41.60
C THR A 724 -20.39 -3.50 40.38
N GLY A 725 -21.27 -3.14 39.44
CA GLY A 725 -20.91 -2.66 38.11
C GLY A 725 -20.38 -3.75 37.17
N GLY A 726 -20.42 -5.02 37.60
CA GLY A 726 -19.89 -6.17 36.89
C GLY A 726 -20.83 -6.74 35.80
N THR A 727 -20.28 -7.58 34.92
CA THR A 727 -21.04 -8.27 33.86
C THR A 727 -20.79 -9.76 33.87
N THR A 728 -21.83 -10.56 33.62
CA THR A 728 -21.74 -12.01 33.40
C THR A 728 -22.14 -12.32 31.97
N SER A 729 -21.24 -12.91 31.19
CA SER A 729 -21.45 -13.20 29.76
C SER A 729 -21.48 -14.69 29.44
N THR A 730 -22.50 -15.10 28.69
CA THR A 730 -22.70 -16.49 28.25
C THR A 730 -22.84 -16.55 26.72
N PRO A 731 -22.01 -17.32 25.99
CA PRO A 731 -22.10 -17.42 24.54
C PRO A 731 -23.31 -18.25 24.12
N GLN A 732 -24.02 -17.81 23.08
CA GLN A 732 -25.20 -18.49 22.51
C GLN A 732 -25.21 -18.38 20.98
N ASN A 733 -25.84 -19.33 20.28
CA ASN A 733 -26.01 -19.24 18.83
C ASN A 733 -27.17 -18.31 18.46
N ILE A 734 -26.94 -17.43 17.49
CA ILE A 734 -27.92 -16.51 16.95
C ILE A 734 -27.86 -16.48 15.42
N ASN A 735 -29.02 -16.26 14.79
CA ASN A 735 -29.17 -16.16 13.34
C ASN A 735 -29.62 -14.76 12.94
N GLY A 736 -29.30 -14.38 11.71
CA GLY A 736 -29.62 -13.07 11.14
C GLY A 736 -28.41 -12.18 10.88
N ASN A 737 -27.20 -12.60 11.27
CA ASN A 737 -26.01 -11.79 11.10
C ASN A 737 -25.52 -11.84 9.64
N TRP A 738 -25.47 -10.68 9.00
CA TRP A 738 -24.91 -10.51 7.66
C TRP A 738 -24.33 -9.12 7.47
N ASN A 739 -23.40 -9.00 6.54
CA ASN A 739 -22.84 -7.72 6.14
C ASN A 739 -22.58 -7.69 4.64
N ALA A 740 -22.79 -6.52 4.05
CA ALA A 740 -22.50 -6.22 2.66
C ALA A 740 -21.55 -5.03 2.61
N PHE A 741 -20.50 -5.15 1.81
CA PHE A 741 -19.54 -4.09 1.55
C PHE A 741 -19.43 -3.91 0.04
N GLY A 742 -19.58 -2.69 -0.42
CA GLY A 742 -19.37 -2.27 -1.81
C GLY A 742 -18.31 -1.18 -1.86
N LEU A 743 -17.41 -1.28 -2.82
CA LEU A 743 -16.43 -0.26 -3.17
C LEU A 743 -16.48 -0.04 -4.67
N PHE A 744 -16.65 1.20 -5.08
CA PHE A 744 -16.54 1.63 -6.46
C PHE A 744 -15.37 2.61 -6.55
N GLY A 745 -14.38 2.28 -7.36
CA GLY A 745 -13.22 3.13 -7.62
C GLY A 745 -13.22 3.61 -9.05
N PHE A 746 -13.00 4.90 -9.24
CA PHE A 746 -12.84 5.54 -10.52
C PHE A 746 -11.59 6.41 -10.50
N ASN A 747 -10.71 6.23 -11.48
CA ASN A 747 -9.60 7.14 -11.70
C ASN A 747 -9.53 7.51 -13.18
N SER A 748 -9.21 8.76 -13.48
CA SER A 748 -8.98 9.22 -14.86
C SER A 748 -8.06 10.43 -14.88
N ALA A 749 -7.16 10.46 -15.86
CA ALA A 749 -6.54 11.71 -16.25
C ALA A 749 -7.49 12.49 -17.19
N LEU A 750 -7.47 13.83 -17.12
CA LEU A 750 -8.18 14.68 -18.08
C LEU A 750 -7.36 14.81 -19.37
N LYS A 751 -7.93 15.47 -20.40
CA LYS A 751 -7.40 15.54 -21.78
C LYS A 751 -5.92 15.92 -21.89
N ASN A 752 -5.42 16.77 -20.99
CA ASN A 752 -4.03 17.25 -20.99
C ASN A 752 -3.09 16.41 -20.10
N LYS A 753 -3.58 15.35 -19.46
CA LYS A 753 -2.89 14.45 -18.51
C LYS A 753 -2.23 15.11 -17.29
N LYS A 754 -2.28 16.44 -17.19
CA LYS A 754 -1.85 17.24 -16.04
C LYS A 754 -2.84 17.19 -14.88
N PHE A 755 -4.11 16.96 -15.19
CA PHE A 755 -5.15 16.82 -14.17
C PHE A 755 -5.50 15.35 -14.01
N THR A 756 -5.53 14.86 -12.77
CA THR A 756 -6.03 13.53 -12.43
C THR A 756 -7.15 13.64 -11.41
N ILE A 757 -8.15 12.78 -11.55
CA ILE A 757 -9.28 12.67 -10.63
C ILE A 757 -9.34 11.22 -10.19
N ASN A 758 -9.34 11.01 -8.89
CA ASN A 758 -9.54 9.72 -8.24
C ASN A 758 -10.76 9.83 -7.32
N SER A 759 -11.67 8.89 -7.39
CA SER A 759 -12.89 8.82 -6.58
C SER A 759 -13.06 7.39 -6.08
N PHE A 760 -13.30 7.25 -4.79
CA PHE A 760 -13.60 5.96 -4.15
C PHE A 760 -14.87 6.10 -3.32
N SER A 761 -15.94 5.48 -3.81
CA SER A 761 -17.23 5.39 -3.14
C SER A 761 -17.30 4.07 -2.39
N ARG A 762 -17.59 4.12 -1.09
CA ARG A 762 -17.74 2.98 -0.22
C ARG A 762 -19.15 2.94 0.36
N VAL A 763 -19.76 1.77 0.31
CA VAL A 763 -21.02 1.47 0.97
C VAL A 763 -20.79 0.27 1.88
N SER A 764 -21.10 0.41 3.15
CA SER A 764 -21.05 -0.68 4.12
C SER A 764 -22.39 -0.79 4.80
N TYR A 765 -22.98 -1.97 4.78
CA TYR A 765 -24.20 -2.28 5.52
C TYR A 765 -23.94 -3.48 6.42
N ARG A 766 -24.26 -3.33 7.70
CA ARG A 766 -24.07 -4.37 8.71
C ARG A 766 -25.41 -4.61 9.41
N ASN A 767 -25.84 -5.87 9.44
CA ASN A 767 -26.98 -6.34 10.20
C ASN A 767 -26.47 -7.28 11.30
N GLN A 768 -26.51 -6.82 12.54
CA GLN A 768 -26.05 -7.58 13.70
C GLN A 768 -27.23 -7.90 14.60
N VAL A 769 -27.38 -9.18 14.92
CA VAL A 769 -28.32 -9.63 15.94
C VAL A 769 -27.51 -10.01 17.17
N ALA A 770 -27.95 -9.54 18.33
CA ALA A 770 -27.35 -9.84 19.63
C ALA A 770 -28.44 -10.08 20.68
N PHE A 771 -28.06 -10.72 21.79
CA PHE A 771 -28.91 -10.88 22.95
C PHE A 771 -28.68 -9.73 23.94
N LEU A 772 -29.76 -9.18 24.46
CA LEU A 772 -29.76 -8.28 25.61
C LEU A 772 -30.58 -8.98 26.69
N TYR A 773 -29.94 -9.35 27.80
CA TYR A 773 -30.66 -9.99 28.89
C TYR A 773 -31.53 -8.97 29.62
N ASN A 774 -32.82 -9.26 29.71
CA ASN A 774 -33.78 -8.44 30.44
C ASN A 774 -33.95 -9.02 31.85
N LYS A 775 -33.52 -8.25 32.86
CA LYS A 775 -33.57 -8.65 34.27
C LYS A 775 -35.00 -8.77 34.82
N GLU A 776 -35.95 -8.02 34.29
CA GLU A 776 -37.35 -8.03 34.75
C GLU A 776 -38.09 -9.27 34.24
N THR A 777 -37.85 -9.65 32.99
CA THR A 777 -38.52 -10.81 32.36
C THR A 777 -37.70 -12.10 32.49
N LEU A 778 -36.46 -12.02 32.98
CA LEU A 778 -35.47 -13.11 33.06
C LEU A 778 -35.22 -13.80 31.71
N HIS A 779 -35.44 -13.10 30.60
CA HIS A 779 -35.31 -13.62 29.24
C HIS A 779 -34.33 -12.80 28.39
N ASP A 780 -33.70 -13.48 27.44
CA ASP A 780 -32.85 -12.84 26.43
C ASP A 780 -33.71 -12.19 25.33
N ASP A 781 -33.75 -10.86 25.31
CA ASP A 781 -34.37 -10.09 24.24
C ASP A 781 -33.43 -10.02 23.03
N LYS A 782 -33.95 -10.32 21.84
CA LYS A 782 -33.19 -10.22 20.59
C LYS A 782 -33.20 -8.79 20.08
N ASN A 783 -32.04 -8.14 20.12
CA ASN A 783 -31.85 -6.84 19.48
C ASN A 783 -31.25 -7.02 18.08
N THR A 784 -31.79 -6.29 17.11
CA THR A 784 -31.20 -6.17 15.77
C THR A 784 -30.72 -4.74 15.59
N THR A 785 -29.42 -4.59 15.37
CA THR A 785 -28.78 -3.32 15.08
C THR A 785 -28.35 -3.31 13.61
N THR A 786 -28.75 -2.27 12.89
CA THR A 786 -28.35 -2.03 11.51
C THR A 786 -27.46 -0.80 11.44
N GLY A 787 -26.32 -0.90 10.76
CA GLY A 787 -25.45 0.24 10.47
C GLY A 787 -25.26 0.37 8.97
N LEU A 788 -25.61 1.54 8.42
CA LEU A 788 -25.29 1.93 7.05
C LEU A 788 -24.21 3.00 7.08
N THR A 789 -23.06 2.75 6.47
CA THR A 789 -22.01 3.75 6.26
C THR A 789 -21.86 4.00 4.76
N LEU A 790 -22.01 5.26 4.36
CA LEU A 790 -21.75 5.76 3.03
C LEU A 790 -20.53 6.68 3.11
N ALA A 791 -19.45 6.34 2.40
CA ALA A 791 -18.28 7.19 2.33
C ALA A 791 -17.89 7.48 0.90
N GLU A 792 -17.43 8.70 0.63
CA GLU A 792 -16.86 9.13 -0.64
C GLU A 792 -15.52 9.79 -0.36
N ASN A 793 -14.50 9.37 -1.09
CA ASN A 793 -13.19 9.99 -1.10
C ASN A 793 -12.92 10.52 -2.51
N LEU A 794 -12.81 11.84 -2.65
CA LEU A 794 -12.51 12.49 -3.92
C LEU A 794 -11.15 13.18 -3.82
N ASN A 795 -10.25 12.84 -4.74
CA ASN A 795 -8.97 13.50 -4.91
C ASN A 795 -8.86 14.05 -6.33
N GLY A 796 -8.57 15.34 -6.44
CA GLY A 796 -8.25 15.99 -7.70
C GLY A 796 -6.85 16.59 -7.61
N SER A 797 -5.97 16.26 -8.54
CA SER A 797 -4.63 16.85 -8.58
C SER A 797 -4.35 17.48 -9.94
N TYR A 798 -3.68 18.62 -9.91
CA TYR A 798 -3.03 19.25 -11.05
C TYR A 798 -1.53 19.18 -10.86
N ARG A 799 -0.82 18.73 -11.90
CA ARG A 799 0.63 18.63 -11.89
C ARG A 799 1.22 19.13 -13.20
N ASN A 800 2.24 19.95 -13.10
CA ASN A 800 3.12 20.30 -14.20
C ASN A 800 4.60 20.22 -13.76
N ASP A 801 5.48 20.81 -14.56
CA ASP A 801 6.94 20.77 -14.40
C ASP A 801 7.48 21.40 -13.11
N TRP A 802 6.78 22.37 -12.52
CA TRP A 802 7.25 23.17 -11.37
C TRP A 802 6.20 23.34 -10.27
N PHE A 803 4.97 22.92 -10.51
CA PHE A 803 3.84 23.13 -9.62
C PHE A 803 2.97 21.87 -9.56
N GLU A 804 2.64 21.47 -8.33
CA GLU A 804 1.69 20.42 -8.03
C GLU A 804 0.71 20.93 -6.98
N PHE A 805 -0.58 20.75 -7.26
CA PHE A 805 -1.65 21.13 -6.36
C PHE A 805 -2.67 19.99 -6.32
N SER A 806 -2.97 19.51 -5.12
CA SER A 806 -3.97 18.48 -4.92
C SER A 806 -5.03 18.96 -3.95
N LEU A 807 -6.28 18.68 -4.29
CA LEU A 807 -7.43 18.81 -3.41
C LEU A 807 -7.87 17.41 -3.01
N ASN A 808 -8.05 17.20 -1.72
CA ASN A 808 -8.62 15.99 -1.17
C ASN A 808 -9.89 16.36 -0.40
N GLY A 809 -10.97 15.64 -0.67
CA GLY A 809 -12.21 15.73 0.08
C GLY A 809 -12.66 14.34 0.47
N SER A 810 -13.16 14.17 1.68
CA SER A 810 -13.88 12.98 2.07
C SER A 810 -15.17 13.35 2.79
N ILE A 811 -16.19 12.54 2.62
CA ILE A 811 -17.40 12.59 3.42
C ILE A 811 -17.75 11.17 3.83
N GLU A 812 -18.11 10.98 5.09
CA GLU A 812 -18.62 9.73 5.64
C GLU A 812 -19.90 10.04 6.39
N TYR A 813 -20.99 9.41 5.97
CA TYR A 813 -22.29 9.44 6.61
C TYR A 813 -22.59 8.07 7.18
N THR A 814 -22.90 8.01 8.47
CA THR A 814 -23.25 6.75 9.14
C THR A 814 -24.66 6.88 9.72
N ALA A 815 -25.52 5.91 9.44
CA ALA A 815 -26.85 5.78 10.02
C ALA A 815 -26.93 4.49 10.82
N GLU A 816 -27.04 4.63 12.13
CA GLU A 816 -27.17 3.50 13.06
C GLU A 816 -28.60 3.42 13.57
N ARG A 817 -29.17 2.22 13.54
CA ARG A 817 -30.52 1.94 14.01
C ARG A 817 -30.53 0.72 14.91
N SER A 818 -31.19 0.82 16.05
CA SER A 818 -31.51 -0.32 16.91
C SER A 818 -33.01 -0.56 16.92
N LYS A 819 -33.43 -1.82 16.73
CA LYS A 819 -34.85 -2.19 16.80
C LYS A 819 -35.37 -2.15 18.24
N LEU A 820 -34.57 -2.57 19.21
CA LEU A 820 -34.97 -2.58 20.62
C LEU A 820 -34.84 -1.19 21.27
N ARG A 821 -33.95 -0.34 20.76
CA ARG A 821 -33.69 1.01 21.28
C ARG A 821 -33.73 2.11 20.22
N PRO A 822 -34.89 2.38 19.57
CA PRO A 822 -34.97 3.42 18.54
C PRO A 822 -34.63 4.83 19.02
N GLU A 823 -34.79 5.10 20.31
CA GLU A 823 -34.48 6.37 20.98
C GLU A 823 -32.97 6.67 21.04
N LYS A 824 -32.10 5.69 20.81
CA LYS A 824 -30.63 5.86 20.75
C LYS A 824 -30.08 5.86 19.31
N ASN A 825 -30.95 5.98 18.30
CA ASN A 825 -30.56 6.00 16.90
C ASN A 825 -29.81 7.29 16.53
N GLN A 826 -28.75 7.18 15.73
CA GLN A 826 -27.96 8.36 15.32
C GLN A 826 -27.65 8.41 13.82
N ASN A 827 -27.30 9.61 13.35
CA ASN A 827 -26.93 9.89 11.95
C ASN A 827 -25.69 10.81 11.85
N PRO A 828 -24.55 10.45 12.46
CA PRO A 828 -23.37 11.28 12.38
C PRO A 828 -22.85 11.37 10.94
N TYR A 829 -22.28 12.53 10.63
CA TYR A 829 -21.53 12.74 9.40
C TYR A 829 -20.21 13.43 9.70
N THR A 830 -19.16 12.91 9.09
CA THR A 830 -17.83 13.50 9.14
C THR A 830 -17.45 13.90 7.73
N PHE A 831 -16.82 15.06 7.60
CA PHE A 831 -16.28 15.49 6.32
C PHE A 831 -14.89 16.07 6.55
N SER A 832 -14.00 15.76 5.63
CA SER A 832 -12.66 16.33 5.61
C SER A 832 -12.42 16.98 4.27
N TYR A 833 -11.68 18.07 4.29
CA TYR A 833 -11.21 18.71 3.08
C TYR A 833 -9.83 19.27 3.32
N GLY A 834 -8.98 19.12 2.32
CA GLY A 834 -7.61 19.57 2.39
C GLY A 834 -7.06 19.93 1.04
N ALA A 835 -5.96 20.66 1.09
CA ALA A 835 -5.17 21.02 -0.06
C ALA A 835 -3.70 20.74 0.23
N SER A 836 -3.00 20.14 -0.71
CA SER A 836 -1.53 20.07 -0.71
C SER A 836 -0.97 20.81 -1.91
N THR A 837 0.09 21.57 -1.68
CA THR A 837 0.79 22.32 -2.72
C THR A 837 2.27 22.02 -2.62
N ASN A 838 2.88 21.63 -3.75
CA ASN A 838 4.32 21.51 -3.89
C ASN A 838 4.78 22.41 -5.04
N VAL A 839 5.76 23.28 -4.77
CA VAL A 839 6.32 24.21 -5.74
C VAL A 839 7.82 24.00 -5.83
N THR A 840 8.31 23.69 -7.02
CA THR A 840 9.74 23.66 -7.32
C THR A 840 10.16 25.03 -7.82
N LEU A 841 10.97 25.73 -7.05
CA LEU A 841 11.49 27.05 -7.35
C LEU A 841 12.83 26.95 -8.13
N PRO A 842 13.30 28.04 -8.75
CA PRO A 842 14.65 28.11 -9.29
C PRO A 842 15.71 27.72 -8.24
N TRP A 843 16.87 27.23 -8.69
CA TRP A 843 17.99 26.78 -7.83
C TRP A 843 17.74 25.48 -7.04
N GLN A 844 16.87 24.59 -7.52
CA GLN A 844 16.60 23.28 -6.88
C GLN A 844 16.03 23.39 -5.46
N MET A 845 15.25 24.44 -5.21
CA MET A 845 14.46 24.62 -3.98
C MET A 845 13.06 24.04 -4.16
N THR A 846 12.52 23.44 -3.11
CA THR A 846 11.14 22.94 -3.07
C THR A 846 10.41 23.48 -1.84
N LEU A 847 9.22 24.03 -2.05
CA LEU A 847 8.29 24.42 -1.01
C LEU A 847 7.11 23.45 -1.04
N SER A 848 6.82 22.81 0.09
CA SER A 848 5.72 21.86 0.25
C SER A 848 4.84 22.32 1.40
N THR A 849 3.52 22.33 1.22
CA THR A 849 2.58 22.65 2.31
C THR A 849 1.30 21.85 2.16
N ASN A 850 0.68 21.52 3.29
CA ASN A 850 -0.64 20.93 3.33
C ASN A 850 -1.46 21.52 4.45
N ILE A 851 -2.71 21.80 4.13
CA ILE A 851 -3.73 22.19 5.09
C ILE A 851 -4.87 21.18 4.97
N THR A 852 -5.32 20.65 6.09
CA THR A 852 -6.44 19.70 6.14
C THR A 852 -7.34 20.05 7.31
N ASN A 853 -8.63 20.21 7.04
CA ASN A 853 -9.66 20.33 8.06
C ASN A 853 -10.44 19.03 8.15
N GLN A 854 -10.63 18.53 9.36
CA GLN A 854 -11.59 17.47 9.65
C GLN A 854 -12.71 18.04 10.53
N SER A 855 -13.95 17.89 10.07
CA SER A 855 -15.15 18.37 10.76
C SER A 855 -16.09 17.21 11.03
N ARG A 856 -16.64 17.18 12.25
CA ARG A 856 -17.58 16.16 12.73
C ARG A 856 -18.89 16.80 13.11
N ARG A 857 -20.02 16.26 12.65
CA ARG A 857 -21.36 16.82 12.88
C ARG A 857 -22.42 15.72 13.02
N GLY A 858 -23.61 16.07 13.49
CA GLY A 858 -24.75 15.14 13.58
C GLY A 858 -24.67 14.16 14.74
N TYR A 859 -23.78 14.41 15.70
CA TYR A 859 -23.76 13.71 16.98
C TYR A 859 -24.70 14.41 17.95
N ASP A 860 -25.44 13.64 18.76
CA ASP A 860 -26.37 14.17 19.77
C ASP A 860 -25.65 14.99 20.84
N ASP A 861 -24.37 14.69 21.09
CA ASP A 861 -23.54 15.46 22.00
C ASP A 861 -22.76 16.58 21.28
N ALA A 862 -22.93 17.81 21.77
CA ALA A 862 -22.27 19.01 21.25
C ALA A 862 -20.73 18.95 21.29
N SER A 863 -20.14 18.33 22.32
CA SER A 863 -18.68 18.14 22.45
C SER A 863 -18.10 17.24 21.34
N LEU A 864 -18.92 16.38 20.74
CA LEU A 864 -18.56 15.52 19.62
C LEU A 864 -18.51 16.26 18.27
N ASN A 865 -19.15 17.43 18.20
CA ASN A 865 -19.29 18.24 16.99
C ASN A 865 -18.15 19.27 16.85
N ASN A 866 -16.91 18.79 16.65
CA ASN A 866 -15.71 19.65 16.61
C ASN A 866 -15.12 19.83 15.18
N ASN A 867 -14.17 20.75 15.07
CA ASN A 867 -13.33 20.97 13.90
C ASN A 867 -11.86 20.88 14.29
N GLU A 868 -11.04 20.30 13.43
CA GLU A 868 -9.60 20.18 13.64
C GLU A 868 -8.90 20.61 12.34
N LEU A 869 -8.28 21.79 12.35
CA LEU A 869 -7.55 22.35 11.20
C LEU A 869 -6.05 22.17 11.42
N ILE A 870 -5.45 21.26 10.66
CA ILE A 870 -4.02 20.96 10.73
C ILE A 870 -3.33 21.61 9.54
N TRP A 871 -2.26 22.37 9.81
CA TRP A 871 -1.44 22.99 8.77
C TRP A 871 0.04 22.64 8.97
N ASN A 872 0.64 22.10 7.92
CA ASN A 872 2.05 21.72 7.88
C ASN A 872 2.75 22.40 6.70
N ALA A 873 4.04 22.67 6.86
CA ALA A 873 4.87 23.26 5.83
C ALA A 873 6.31 22.75 5.87
N GLN A 874 6.96 22.72 4.71
CA GLN A 874 8.33 22.29 4.52
C GLN A 874 8.99 23.15 3.45
N ILE A 875 10.24 23.53 3.68
CA ILE A 875 11.13 24.09 2.67
C ILE A 875 12.37 23.22 2.58
N ALA A 876 12.79 22.87 1.37
CA ALA A 876 14.00 22.09 1.15
C ALA A 876 14.87 22.69 0.03
N GLN A 877 16.17 22.60 0.21
CA GLN A 877 17.19 23.06 -0.73
C GLN A 877 18.09 21.89 -1.12
N SER A 878 18.16 21.58 -2.40
CA SER A 878 19.13 20.61 -2.91
C SER A 878 20.51 21.26 -3.10
N LEU A 879 21.56 20.54 -2.77
CA LEU A 879 22.97 20.95 -2.81
C LEU A 879 23.80 19.87 -3.51
N LEU A 880 25.04 20.19 -3.89
CA LEU A 880 25.99 19.24 -4.50
C LEU A 880 25.44 18.51 -5.75
N LYS A 881 24.73 19.24 -6.63
CA LYS A 881 24.07 18.67 -7.82
C LYS A 881 23.12 17.51 -7.47
N GLY A 882 22.24 17.72 -6.49
CA GLY A 882 21.25 16.71 -6.08
C GLY A 882 21.72 15.70 -5.03
N ALA A 883 23.02 15.65 -4.71
CA ALA A 883 23.58 14.65 -3.79
C ALA A 883 23.32 14.95 -2.31
N ALA A 884 23.11 16.22 -1.96
CA ALA A 884 22.74 16.63 -0.60
C ALA A 884 21.43 17.44 -0.59
N THR A 885 20.67 17.41 0.48
CA THR A 885 19.44 18.20 0.65
C THR A 885 19.33 18.66 2.10
N VAL A 886 19.08 19.95 2.32
CA VAL A 886 18.74 20.48 3.64
C VAL A 886 17.25 20.79 3.63
N SER A 887 16.48 20.25 4.58
CA SER A 887 15.06 20.60 4.74
C SER A 887 14.79 21.18 6.12
N PHE A 888 13.83 22.09 6.17
CA PHE A 888 13.22 22.61 7.38
C PHE A 888 11.73 22.33 7.33
N GLU A 889 11.21 21.67 8.37
CA GLU A 889 9.85 21.14 8.45
C GLU A 889 9.15 21.69 9.69
N MET A 890 7.92 22.14 9.51
CA MET A 890 7.03 22.66 10.55
C MET A 890 5.79 21.78 10.61
N TYR A 891 5.57 21.17 11.78
CA TYR A 891 4.44 20.29 12.05
C TYR A 891 3.40 21.03 12.91
N ASP A 892 2.12 20.87 12.56
CA ASP A 892 0.96 21.47 13.24
C ASP A 892 1.18 22.94 13.66
N ILE A 893 1.34 23.83 12.67
CA ILE A 893 1.63 25.25 12.88
C ILE A 893 0.54 25.94 13.73
N LEU A 894 -0.70 25.45 13.65
CA LEU A 894 -1.86 26.05 14.33
C LEU A 894 -2.07 25.53 15.76
N LYS A 895 -1.33 24.48 16.18
CA LYS A 895 -1.48 23.83 17.48
C LYS A 895 -2.89 23.32 17.75
N GLN A 896 -3.55 22.78 16.72
CA GLN A 896 -4.93 22.31 16.79
C GLN A 896 -5.08 20.80 16.68
N GLN A 897 -3.97 20.06 16.62
CA GLN A 897 -4.03 18.61 16.61
C GLN A 897 -4.47 18.07 17.97
N SER A 898 -5.70 17.53 18.04
CA SER A 898 -6.20 16.79 19.21
C SER A 898 -6.25 15.29 18.91
N ASN A 899 -5.65 14.47 19.77
CA ASN A 899 -5.62 13.02 19.57
C ASN A 899 -6.73 12.30 20.34
N ILE A 900 -7.97 12.62 19.94
CA ILE A 900 -9.19 12.08 20.55
C ILE A 900 -9.79 11.00 19.64
N SER A 901 -10.03 9.83 20.21
CA SER A 901 -10.82 8.74 19.62
C SER A 901 -12.20 8.72 20.29
N ARG A 902 -13.24 8.62 19.48
CA ARG A 902 -14.64 8.57 19.95
C ARG A 902 -15.31 7.39 19.28
N SER A 903 -15.95 6.53 20.07
CA SER A 903 -16.73 5.40 19.59
C SER A 903 -18.14 5.49 20.15
N LEU A 904 -19.12 5.11 19.34
CA LEU A 904 -20.49 4.98 19.77
C LEU A 904 -21.07 3.72 19.14
N THR A 905 -21.77 2.94 19.95
CA THR A 905 -22.55 1.78 19.56
C THR A 905 -23.97 1.92 20.13
N ALA A 906 -24.85 0.98 19.80
CA ALA A 906 -26.22 0.96 20.31
C ALA A 906 -26.31 0.85 21.86
N ASP A 907 -25.23 0.42 22.51
CA ASP A 907 -25.16 0.11 23.94
C ASP A 907 -24.10 0.89 24.71
N VAL A 908 -23.08 1.46 24.04
CA VAL A 908 -22.00 2.20 24.71
C VAL A 908 -21.56 3.39 23.88
N ARG A 909 -21.35 4.52 24.57
CA ARG A 909 -20.56 5.65 24.11
C ARG A 909 -19.21 5.63 24.81
N SER A 910 -18.12 5.89 24.09
CA SER A 910 -16.81 6.11 24.70
C SER A 910 -16.03 7.23 24.02
N VAL A 911 -15.31 7.99 24.82
CA VAL A 911 -14.36 9.03 24.43
C VAL A 911 -13.04 8.67 25.05
N THR A 912 -11.97 8.73 24.27
CA THR A 912 -10.63 8.39 24.70
C THR A 912 -9.66 9.39 24.12
N GLU A 913 -8.95 10.09 24.99
CA GLU A 913 -7.89 11.03 24.64
C GLU A 913 -6.54 10.36 24.88
N TYR A 914 -5.62 10.57 23.95
CA TYR A 914 -4.24 10.08 24.03
C TYR A 914 -3.26 11.24 24.03
N ASN A 915 -2.16 11.09 24.76
CA ASN A 915 -1.00 11.96 24.54
C ASN A 915 -0.46 11.80 23.11
N SER A 916 0.06 12.88 22.52
CA SER A 916 0.66 12.88 21.18
C SER A 916 1.78 13.90 21.06
N ILE A 917 2.62 13.75 20.03
CA ILE A 917 3.63 14.75 19.67
C ILE A 917 2.92 15.89 18.94
N ASN A 918 2.74 17.01 19.63
CA ASN A 918 2.08 18.20 19.09
C ASN A 918 3.14 19.24 18.68
N SER A 919 2.86 19.98 17.61
CA SER A 919 3.58 21.15 17.10
C SER A 919 5.08 21.26 17.38
N TYR A 920 5.91 20.87 16.41
CA TYR A 920 7.37 20.96 16.51
C TYR A 920 7.99 21.31 15.15
N CYS A 921 9.23 21.77 15.17
CA CYS A 921 10.01 22.04 13.96
C CYS A 921 11.23 21.12 13.90
N MET A 922 11.62 20.70 12.69
CA MET A 922 12.82 19.90 12.47
C MET A 922 13.66 20.43 11.31
N VAL A 923 14.98 20.29 11.43
CA VAL A 923 15.93 20.45 10.34
C VAL A 923 16.49 19.08 9.98
N HIS A 924 16.51 18.73 8.69
CA HIS A 924 17.12 17.51 8.19
C HIS A 924 18.31 17.78 7.28
N PHE A 925 19.29 16.90 7.37
CA PHE A 925 20.39 16.75 6.43
C PHE A 925 20.27 15.40 5.69
N ILE A 926 19.84 15.56 4.45
CA ILE A 926 19.75 14.67 3.31
C ILE A 926 21.08 14.31 2.63
N TYR A 927 21.70 13.14 2.75
CA TYR A 927 22.86 12.77 1.90
C TYR A 927 22.62 11.50 1.11
N ARG A 928 22.86 11.56 -0.20
CA ARG A 928 22.65 10.46 -1.13
C ARG A 928 23.97 10.03 -1.75
N LEU A 929 24.39 8.82 -1.43
CA LEU A 929 25.52 8.16 -2.03
C LEU A 929 25.07 7.47 -3.31
N ASN A 930 25.66 7.81 -4.44
CA ASN A 930 25.40 7.12 -5.70
C ASN A 930 26.71 6.86 -6.45
N ILE A 931 27.14 5.60 -6.46
CA ILE A 931 28.38 5.12 -7.08
C ILE A 931 28.00 3.95 -8.02
N PHE A 932 27.31 4.24 -9.13
CA PHE A 932 27.11 3.27 -10.22
C PHE A 932 28.22 3.36 -11.28
N GLY A 933 28.52 2.20 -11.89
CA GLY A 933 29.22 2.07 -13.17
C GLY A 933 30.74 2.38 -13.18
N SER A 934 31.43 1.81 -14.17
CA SER A 934 32.81 2.17 -14.54
C SER A 934 32.87 3.58 -15.13
N LYS A 935 34.07 4.20 -15.18
CA LYS A 935 34.28 5.57 -15.69
C LYS A 935 33.58 5.84 -17.03
N ALA A 936 33.57 4.86 -17.93
CA ALA A 936 32.90 4.92 -19.24
C ALA A 936 31.36 4.99 -19.19
N ALA A 937 30.71 4.38 -18.19
CA ALA A 937 29.26 4.49 -17.98
C ALA A 937 28.87 5.87 -17.42
N ARG A 938 29.73 6.46 -16.58
CA ARG A 938 29.58 7.83 -16.08
C ARG A 938 29.79 8.88 -17.17
N ASP A 939 30.76 8.66 -18.05
CA ASP A 939 31.06 9.57 -19.17
C ASP A 939 29.95 9.59 -20.23
N LYS A 940 29.30 8.44 -20.51
CA LYS A 940 28.10 8.40 -21.36
C LYS A 940 26.90 9.15 -20.76
N MET A 941 26.78 9.18 -19.43
CA MET A 941 25.71 9.91 -18.73
C MET A 941 25.95 11.42 -18.64
N MET A 942 27.19 11.86 -18.48
CA MET A 942 27.50 13.30 -18.49
C MET A 942 27.18 13.95 -19.83
N ASN A 943 27.29 13.20 -20.93
CA ASN A 943 26.90 13.67 -22.27
C ASN A 943 25.38 13.64 -22.52
N SER A 944 24.60 12.80 -21.83
CA SER A 944 23.14 12.75 -22.01
C SER A 944 22.37 13.81 -21.20
N HIS A 945 23.00 14.43 -20.20
CA HIS A 945 22.40 15.49 -19.36
C HIS A 945 22.60 16.91 -19.92
N ARG A 946 23.21 17.10 -21.10
CA ARG A 946 23.37 18.42 -21.75
C ARG A 946 22.15 18.87 -22.58
N GLY A 947 21.05 18.13 -22.56
CA GLY A 947 19.87 18.39 -23.40
C GLY A 947 18.79 19.31 -22.84
N PHE A 948 18.94 19.88 -21.65
CA PHE A 948 17.96 20.83 -21.09
C PHE A 948 18.65 22.14 -20.66
N GLY A 949 18.96 22.98 -21.65
CA GLY A 949 19.28 24.39 -21.44
C GLY A 949 18.00 25.22 -21.49
N GLY A 950 17.63 25.87 -20.38
CA GLY A 950 16.68 26.98 -20.39
C GLY A 950 17.24 28.16 -21.21
N PRO A 951 16.40 29.14 -21.59
CA PRO A 951 16.76 30.18 -22.55
C PRO A 951 17.89 31.07 -22.00
N GLY A 952 19.10 30.85 -22.52
CA GLY A 952 20.25 31.70 -22.24
C GLY A 952 20.11 33.05 -22.94
N PHE A 953 20.06 34.11 -22.15
CA PHE A 953 20.37 35.46 -22.63
C PHE A 953 21.76 35.45 -23.28
N GLY A 954 21.81 35.89 -24.53
CA GLY A 954 23.04 35.91 -25.33
C GLY A 954 24.12 36.82 -24.72
N PRO A 955 25.41 36.44 -24.81
CA PRO A 955 26.49 37.35 -24.45
C PRO A 955 26.74 38.34 -25.60
N GLY A 956 26.75 39.63 -25.25
CA GLY A 956 27.19 40.72 -26.11
C GLY A 956 28.69 40.64 -26.46
N PRO A 957 29.15 41.42 -27.46
CA PRO A 957 30.41 41.17 -28.12
C PRO A 957 31.61 41.82 -27.43
N GLY A 958 32.71 41.07 -27.37
CA GLY A 958 34.07 41.60 -27.49
C GLY A 958 34.84 41.81 -26.18
N ARG A 959 35.96 41.09 -26.04
CA ARG A 959 37.30 41.70 -26.09
C ARG A 959 38.42 40.66 -26.13
N HIS A 960 39.42 41.00 -26.93
CA HIS A 960 40.71 40.37 -27.11
C HIS A 960 41.44 39.97 -25.81
N GLY A 961 42.21 38.88 -25.90
CA GLY A 961 43.64 38.96 -25.61
C GLY A 961 44.22 38.02 -24.54
N ARG A 962 45.16 37.18 -25.02
CA ARG A 962 46.41 36.73 -24.38
C ARG A 962 46.39 35.59 -23.33
N ARG A 963 46.98 34.46 -23.73
CA ARG A 963 47.91 33.59 -22.95
C ARG A 963 49.12 34.41 -22.44
N PRO A 964 49.95 33.98 -21.46
CA PRO A 964 50.32 32.61 -20.99
C PRO A 964 50.18 32.43 -19.45
N PHE A 965 50.33 31.28 -18.78
CA PHE A 965 51.14 30.06 -18.94
C PHE A 965 50.31 28.79 -18.71
#